data_AF-A0A5N6SHH9-F1
#
_entry.id   AF-A0A5N6SHH9-F1
#
_cell.length_a   1.000
_cell.length_b   1.000
_cell.length_c   1.000
_cell.angle_alpha   90.00
_cell.angle_beta   90.00
_cell.angle_gamma   90.00
#
_symmetry.space_group_name_H-M   'P 1'
#
loop_
_entity.id
_entity.type
_entity.pdbx_description
1 polymer ?
#
loop_
_entity_poly.entity_id
_entity_poly.type
_entity_poly.pdbx_seq_one_letter_code
_entity_poly.pdbx_strand_id
1 'polypeptide(L)'
;MLPIVFLSTLVASATAATTASNYTFPEGFDLNQVKPADKSAWCQAERNACPKICGGVADKNTCDPQTLGFTCTCSNGTDADVAPYAETIPFFVCQENYRQCIDRSTDLDGDEKCKEAQSQCGSKNASDASGSSSSTSTTTSLPTSTGSSGSSKSESSSTGTATSSGSTSSTTANAAVRMAQDHATGILATVLFLGLRLGSFSELADEFAQYLDALRKSEGTTTIQAEISPLLEPLRQQEQSDAEPDRKQRDEVLKKLVSAASVLNNAPEKEIISAYNLLVHLIHYASDPDMFLSRICSYLAKPITSSTQFGPSLAISILSTIFNTLAPTDSSRFHVFLGIVAVIRQSGSTVAFEALKPQLTAQLPTWLSSWELDEEEAQRLHLAVADAAQAAGDPELAQTHIVQALQTIPAAQASSKEARDLAIRALTSALTHPAVFDFTPLTASDAVQALRSSDSTLFELLEIFTADTLDAYEAFITATPLAGISGGVLADAGEALQNKMRLLTLASLAASTPSRSLPYATIAAALRVPAEDVEKWVIDTIRAGLVEGKLSQLRSEFLVHRATYRVFGEKQWAEVQGRLMVWRRSLENVLGVLRTERERFVRESLQAAAAAEEAAQGKSNDKGNKSGDRRQRHGNNQQSQQQQQPQEVAAAE
;
A
#
# COMPACT_ATOMS: atom_id res chain seq x y z
N MET A 1 17.10 35.58 -53.09
CA MET A 1 17.26 36.48 -51.92
C MET A 1 15.99 37.29 -51.75
N LEU A 2 15.55 37.43 -50.49
CA LEU A 2 14.37 38.12 -49.97
C LEU A 2 12.97 37.61 -50.38
N PRO A 3 12.07 37.37 -49.40
CA PRO A 3 10.67 37.05 -49.62
C PRO A 3 9.75 38.29 -49.48
N ILE A 4 8.56 38.17 -50.05
CA ILE A 4 7.44 39.12 -49.96
C ILE A 4 6.35 38.55 -49.05
N VAL A 5 5.76 39.50 -48.31
CA VAL A 5 4.70 39.48 -47.28
C VAL A 5 3.40 38.77 -47.66
N PHE A 6 2.74 38.15 -46.67
CA PHE A 6 1.28 38.24 -46.50
C PHE A 6 0.90 38.35 -45.01
N LEU A 7 -0.02 39.28 -44.75
CA LEU A 7 -0.63 39.66 -43.47
C LEU A 7 -1.37 38.49 -42.79
N SER A 8 -1.21 38.35 -41.47
CA SER A 8 -2.13 37.60 -40.60
C SER A 8 -2.68 38.52 -39.51
N THR A 9 -4.01 38.49 -39.40
CA THR A 9 -4.88 39.28 -38.54
C THR A 9 -4.81 38.89 -37.07
N LEU A 10 -4.99 39.91 -36.22
CA LEU A 10 -5.20 39.84 -34.77
C LEU A 10 -6.15 38.71 -34.31
N VAL A 11 -5.70 37.92 -33.34
CA VAL A 11 -6.58 37.34 -32.30
C VAL A 11 -6.07 37.88 -30.96
N ALA A 12 -6.88 38.75 -30.35
CA ALA A 12 -6.67 39.21 -28.98
C ALA A 12 -7.04 38.06 -28.04
N SER A 13 -6.05 37.32 -27.56
CA SER A 13 -6.20 36.44 -26.41
C SER A 13 -6.28 37.30 -25.15
N ALA A 14 -7.47 37.36 -24.56
CA ALA A 14 -7.68 37.91 -23.22
C ALA A 14 -6.85 37.08 -22.23
N THR A 15 -5.75 37.64 -21.74
CA THR A 15 -5.06 37.12 -20.57
C THR A 15 -5.96 37.36 -19.36
N ALA A 16 -6.57 36.31 -18.83
CA ALA A 16 -7.11 36.34 -17.48
C ALA A 16 -5.92 36.55 -16.53
N ALA A 17 -5.78 37.77 -16.01
CA ALA A 17 -4.84 38.06 -14.93
C ALA A 17 -5.31 37.31 -13.68
N THR A 18 -4.72 36.15 -13.42
CA THR A 18 -4.86 35.46 -12.14
C THR A 18 -4.10 36.25 -11.09
N THR A 19 -4.81 36.81 -10.10
CA THR A 19 -4.21 37.36 -8.89
C THR A 19 -3.61 36.20 -8.08
N ALA A 20 -2.35 35.85 -8.36
CA ALA A 20 -1.57 34.95 -7.53
C ALA A 20 -1.30 35.64 -6.18
N SER A 21 -1.37 34.89 -5.09
CA SER A 21 -0.86 35.36 -3.80
C SER A 21 0.63 35.71 -3.99
N ASN A 22 1.04 36.92 -3.63
CA ASN A 22 2.39 37.41 -3.87
C ASN A 22 3.37 36.76 -2.87
N TYR A 23 3.62 35.47 -3.05
CA TYR A 23 4.53 34.69 -2.22
C TYR A 23 5.97 35.08 -2.55
N THR A 24 6.64 35.69 -1.58
CA THR A 24 8.05 36.08 -1.70
C THR A 24 8.94 34.97 -1.15
N PHE A 25 9.88 34.49 -1.97
CA PHE A 25 10.85 33.49 -1.54
C PHE A 25 11.76 34.03 -0.42
N PRO A 26 12.18 33.15 0.52
CA PRO A 26 13.14 33.52 1.56
C PRO A 26 14.50 33.88 0.97
N GLU A 27 15.27 34.69 1.69
CA GLU A 27 16.61 35.11 1.28
C GLU A 27 17.51 33.89 1.04
N GLY A 28 18.23 33.91 -0.08
CA GLY A 28 19.13 32.82 -0.47
C GLY A 28 18.52 31.69 -1.28
N PHE A 29 17.19 31.60 -1.44
CA PHE A 29 16.56 30.53 -2.23
C PHE A 29 16.72 30.76 -3.74
N ASP A 30 17.18 29.75 -4.46
CA ASP A 30 17.27 29.72 -5.93
C ASP A 30 16.31 28.69 -6.52
N LEU A 31 15.30 29.19 -7.24
CA LEU A 31 14.29 28.37 -7.89
C LEU A 31 14.87 27.51 -9.03
N ASN A 32 15.98 27.91 -9.66
CA ASN A 32 16.56 27.18 -10.79
C ASN A 32 17.32 25.92 -10.37
N GLN A 33 17.67 25.80 -9.09
CA GLN A 33 18.34 24.61 -8.55
C GLN A 33 17.35 23.50 -8.17
N VAL A 34 16.05 23.78 -8.19
CA VAL A 34 14.99 22.81 -7.93
C VAL A 34 14.62 22.08 -9.23
N LYS A 35 14.55 20.75 -9.20
CA LYS A 35 14.21 19.96 -10.39
C LYS A 35 12.75 20.22 -10.81
N PRO A 36 12.43 20.22 -12.13
CA PRO A 36 11.06 20.42 -12.62
C PRO A 36 10.04 19.41 -12.05
N ALA A 37 10.46 18.16 -11.83
CA ALA A 37 9.60 17.13 -11.24
C ALA A 37 9.22 17.47 -9.79
N ASP A 38 10.16 17.99 -9.00
CA ASP A 38 9.93 18.36 -7.61
C ASP A 38 8.98 19.57 -7.52
N LYS A 39 9.13 20.58 -8.39
CA LYS A 39 8.21 21.73 -8.46
C LYS A 39 6.76 21.29 -8.76
N SER A 40 6.59 20.34 -9.67
CA SER A 40 5.27 19.76 -9.99
C SER A 40 4.67 19.01 -8.80
N ALA A 41 5.49 18.23 -8.08
CA ALA A 41 5.08 17.52 -6.87
C ALA A 41 4.68 18.48 -5.74
N TRP A 42 5.45 19.56 -5.53
CA TRP A 42 5.14 20.58 -4.52
C TRP A 42 3.82 21.30 -4.83
N CYS A 43 3.58 21.66 -6.09
CA CYS A 43 2.30 22.25 -6.50
C CYS A 43 1.11 21.28 -6.38
N GLN A 44 1.34 19.98 -6.50
CA GLN A 44 0.30 18.99 -6.24
C GLN A 44 0.00 18.88 -4.74
N ALA A 45 1.04 18.87 -3.90
CA ALA A 45 0.91 18.83 -2.46
C ALA A 45 0.17 20.06 -1.90
N GLU A 46 0.51 21.27 -2.38
CA GLU A 46 -0.19 22.52 -2.04
C GLU A 46 -1.69 22.44 -2.37
N ARG A 47 -2.03 21.97 -3.57
CA ARG A 47 -3.43 21.81 -3.99
C ARG A 47 -4.18 20.77 -3.18
N ASN A 48 -3.48 19.78 -2.62
CA ASN A 48 -4.08 18.78 -1.74
C ASN A 48 -4.22 19.28 -0.28
N ALA A 49 -3.32 20.16 0.16
CA ALA A 49 -3.33 20.75 1.51
C ALA A 49 -4.41 21.83 1.64
N CYS A 50 -4.58 22.67 0.62
CA CYS A 50 -5.49 23.83 0.65
C CYS A 50 -6.94 23.48 1.06
N PRO A 51 -7.62 22.47 0.49
CA PRO A 51 -8.97 22.09 0.92
C PRO A 51 -9.02 21.62 2.39
N LYS A 52 -7.95 20.99 2.89
CA LYS A 52 -7.89 20.54 4.29
C LYS A 52 -7.75 21.72 5.24
N ILE A 53 -6.92 22.70 4.88
CA ILE A 53 -6.75 23.95 5.63
C ILE A 53 -8.05 24.77 5.64
N CYS A 54 -8.80 24.75 4.54
CA CYS A 54 -10.09 25.42 4.41
C CYS A 54 -11.29 24.68 5.03
N GLY A 55 -11.08 23.56 5.73
CA GLY A 55 -12.17 22.81 6.37
C GLY A 55 -13.02 21.97 5.42
N GLY A 56 -12.51 21.64 4.24
CA GLY A 56 -13.06 20.65 3.30
C GLY A 56 -13.17 21.13 1.85
N VAL A 57 -13.33 22.43 1.60
CA VAL A 57 -13.54 22.99 0.26
C VAL A 57 -12.76 24.29 0.08
N ALA A 58 -12.05 24.41 -1.04
CA ALA A 58 -11.39 25.64 -1.48
C ALA A 58 -12.01 26.12 -2.80
N ASP A 59 -12.30 27.42 -2.89
CA ASP A 59 -12.92 28.05 -4.06
C ASP A 59 -11.91 28.39 -5.16
N LYS A 60 -10.71 28.85 -4.78
CA LYS A 60 -9.58 29.01 -5.70
C LYS A 60 -8.38 28.27 -5.13
N ASN A 61 -7.88 27.33 -5.91
CA ASN A 61 -6.81 26.42 -5.52
C ASN A 61 -5.92 26.14 -6.73
N THR A 62 -5.02 27.08 -7.02
CA THR A 62 -4.12 27.00 -8.18
C THR A 62 -2.66 26.99 -7.73
N CYS A 63 -1.78 26.36 -8.51
CA CYS A 63 -0.33 26.45 -8.32
C CYS A 63 0.36 26.30 -9.68
N ASP A 64 1.30 27.19 -9.98
CA ASP A 64 2.12 27.14 -11.20
C ASP A 64 3.52 26.57 -10.89
N PRO A 65 3.89 25.40 -11.45
CA PRO A 65 5.20 24.78 -11.22
C PRO A 65 6.38 25.62 -11.73
N GLN A 66 6.19 26.57 -12.65
CA GLN A 66 7.30 27.39 -13.16
C GLN A 66 7.67 28.53 -12.22
N THR A 67 6.69 29.09 -11.52
CA THR A 67 6.86 30.24 -10.63
C THR A 67 6.72 29.88 -9.14
N LEU A 68 6.20 28.69 -8.84
CA LEU A 68 5.66 28.29 -7.52
C LEU A 68 4.63 29.28 -6.95
N GLY A 69 4.03 30.10 -7.82
CA GLY A 69 2.93 30.97 -7.45
C GLY A 69 1.68 30.13 -7.21
N PHE A 70 1.03 30.32 -6.07
CA PHE A 70 -0.16 29.57 -5.70
C PHE A 70 -1.27 30.48 -5.18
N THR A 71 -2.51 29.97 -5.20
CA THR A 71 -3.67 30.59 -4.55
C THR A 71 -4.39 29.53 -3.73
N CYS A 72 -4.77 29.89 -2.51
CA CYS A 72 -5.59 29.05 -1.64
C CYS A 72 -6.64 29.91 -0.95
N THR A 73 -7.84 29.99 -1.53
CA THR A 73 -8.95 30.77 -1.01
C THR A 73 -10.08 29.85 -0.59
N CYS A 74 -10.51 29.93 0.66
CA CYS A 74 -11.58 29.09 1.19
C CYS A 74 -12.95 29.53 0.68
N SER A 75 -13.97 28.66 0.84
CA SER A 75 -15.36 28.95 0.45
C SER A 75 -15.99 30.16 1.15
N ASN A 76 -15.39 30.63 2.24
CA ASN A 76 -15.79 31.85 2.95
C ASN A 76 -15.15 33.12 2.36
N GLY A 77 -14.43 33.01 1.23
CA GLY A 77 -13.74 34.13 0.57
C GLY A 77 -12.45 34.59 1.26
N THR A 78 -12.02 33.91 2.31
CA THR A 78 -10.77 34.20 3.03
C THR A 78 -9.58 33.44 2.43
N ASP A 79 -8.46 34.12 2.28
CA ASP A 79 -7.18 33.48 1.92
C ASP A 79 -6.66 32.67 3.12
N ALA A 80 -6.37 31.39 2.91
CA ALA A 80 -5.87 30.53 3.97
C ALA A 80 -4.37 30.76 4.21
N ASP A 81 -3.96 30.83 5.48
CA ASP A 81 -2.53 30.85 5.82
C ASP A 81 -1.97 29.41 5.77
N VAL A 82 -1.22 29.12 4.71
CA VAL A 82 -0.62 27.80 4.46
C VAL A 82 0.80 27.67 5.03
N ALA A 83 1.43 28.77 5.45
CA ALA A 83 2.81 28.80 5.93
C ALA A 83 3.11 27.89 7.15
N PRO A 84 2.22 27.74 8.16
CA PRO A 84 2.54 26.92 9.33
C PRO A 84 2.38 25.41 9.07
N TYR A 85 1.84 25.02 7.92
CA TYR A 85 1.53 23.62 7.61
C TYR A 85 2.68 22.96 6.83
N ALA A 86 2.90 21.68 7.11
CA ALA A 86 3.76 20.82 6.31
C ALA A 86 3.08 20.44 4.98
N GLU A 87 3.87 19.98 4.01
CA GLU A 87 3.40 19.61 2.67
C GLU A 87 2.78 20.75 1.85
N THR A 88 3.16 22.00 2.14
CA THR A 88 2.77 23.21 1.40
C THR A 88 3.96 23.82 0.66
N ILE A 89 3.73 24.73 -0.30
CA ILE A 89 4.80 25.45 -1.00
C ILE A 89 5.77 26.12 -0.02
N PRO A 90 5.33 26.88 1.01
CA PRO A 90 6.25 27.47 1.97
C PRO A 90 7.12 26.44 2.71
N PHE A 91 6.58 25.27 3.03
CA PHE A 91 7.32 24.19 3.67
C PHE A 91 8.42 23.63 2.75
N PHE A 92 8.09 23.29 1.51
CA PHE A 92 9.07 22.72 0.58
C PHE A 92 10.15 23.73 0.20
N VAL A 93 9.77 24.99 -0.02
CA VAL A 93 10.73 26.08 -0.25
C VAL A 93 11.66 26.26 0.95
N CYS A 94 11.14 26.17 2.18
CA CYS A 94 11.95 26.25 3.39
C CYS A 94 12.96 25.08 3.50
N GLN A 95 12.52 23.85 3.22
CA GLN A 95 13.42 22.68 3.23
C GLN A 95 14.50 22.76 2.15
N GLU A 96 14.13 23.15 0.94
CA GLU A 96 15.10 23.24 -0.15
C GLU A 96 16.04 24.44 0.04
N ASN A 97 15.58 25.55 0.62
CA ASN A 97 16.47 26.65 1.00
C ASN A 97 17.49 26.20 2.05
N TYR A 98 17.09 25.37 3.02
CA TYR A 98 18.04 24.74 3.94
C TYR A 98 19.05 23.86 3.20
N ARG A 99 18.60 23.02 2.26
CA ARG A 99 19.48 22.17 1.45
C ARG A 99 20.50 23.00 0.66
N GLN A 100 20.04 24.08 0.01
CA GLN A 100 20.89 25.02 -0.73
C GLN A 100 21.80 25.84 0.20
N CYS A 101 21.41 26.09 1.45
CA CYS A 101 22.24 26.75 2.45
C CYS A 101 23.42 25.86 2.84
N ILE A 102 23.18 24.57 3.12
CA ILE A 102 24.22 23.59 3.44
C ILE A 102 25.16 23.38 2.24
N ASP A 103 24.64 23.27 1.02
CA ASP A 103 25.46 23.12 -0.19
C ASP A 103 26.43 24.31 -0.41
N ARG A 104 26.10 25.50 0.11
CA ARG A 104 26.95 26.71 0.03
C ARG A 104 27.86 26.90 1.24
N SER A 105 27.61 26.20 2.34
CA SER A 105 28.38 26.31 3.57
C SER A 105 29.72 25.58 3.44
N THR A 106 30.80 26.19 3.92
CA THR A 106 32.15 25.61 3.88
C THR A 106 32.67 25.18 5.25
N ASP A 107 31.99 25.57 6.34
CA ASP A 107 32.47 25.43 7.71
C ASP A 107 31.32 25.01 8.65
N LEU A 108 31.67 24.30 9.74
CA LEU A 108 30.70 23.78 10.71
C LEU A 108 29.83 24.89 11.36
N ASP A 109 30.38 26.09 11.54
CA ASP A 109 29.65 27.26 12.07
C ASP A 109 28.61 27.81 11.06
N GLY A 110 28.82 27.58 9.76
CA GLY A 110 27.85 27.89 8.70
C GLY A 110 26.70 26.91 8.69
N ASP A 111 26.99 25.62 8.90
CA ASP A 111 25.99 24.55 8.95
C ASP A 111 25.03 24.73 10.14
N GLU A 112 25.52 25.20 11.28
CA GLU A 112 24.69 25.46 12.46
C GLU A 112 23.70 26.62 12.21
N LYS A 113 24.12 27.67 11.49
CA LYS A 113 23.23 28.77 11.09
C LYS A 113 22.15 28.33 10.08
N CYS A 114 22.49 27.42 9.17
CA CYS A 114 21.50 26.83 8.26
C CYS A 114 20.46 26.00 9.04
N LYS A 115 20.87 25.24 10.07
CA LYS A 115 19.96 24.44 10.90
C LYS A 115 18.95 25.28 11.69
N GLU A 116 19.33 26.48 12.12
CA GLU A 116 18.40 27.42 12.76
C GLU A 116 17.26 27.81 11.81
N ALA A 117 17.56 28.07 10.53
CA ALA A 117 16.56 28.38 9.51
C ALA A 117 15.60 27.20 9.21
N GLN A 118 16.07 25.95 9.33
CA GLN A 118 15.22 24.76 9.16
C GLN A 118 14.13 24.65 10.25
N SER A 119 14.42 25.10 11.47
CA SER A 119 13.46 25.04 12.58
C SER A 119 12.22 25.93 12.38
N GLN A 120 12.27 26.83 11.39
CA GLN A 120 11.19 27.77 11.03
C GLN A 120 10.25 27.20 9.96
N CYS A 121 10.52 26.01 9.41
CA CYS A 121 9.62 25.39 8.42
C CYS A 121 8.30 24.94 9.06
N GLY A 122 7.20 25.01 8.29
CA GLY A 122 5.87 24.57 8.72
C GLY A 122 5.86 23.14 9.26
N SER A 123 5.24 22.92 10.42
CA SER A 123 5.24 21.62 11.11
C SER A 123 3.84 21.10 11.42
N LYS A 124 2.78 21.88 11.17
CA LYS A 124 1.39 21.47 11.40
C LYS A 124 0.90 20.54 10.29
N ASN A 125 0.13 19.52 10.63
CA ASN A 125 -0.51 18.69 9.62
C ASN A 125 -1.78 19.39 9.11
N ALA A 126 -1.89 19.56 7.78
CA ALA A 126 -3.08 20.18 7.16
C ALA A 126 -4.37 19.40 7.48
N SER A 127 -4.26 18.11 7.78
CA SER A 127 -5.40 17.25 8.15
C SER A 127 -5.97 17.55 9.53
N ASP A 128 -5.17 18.15 10.43
CA ASP A 128 -5.60 18.55 11.79
C ASP A 128 -6.37 19.88 11.81
N ALA A 129 -6.31 20.65 10.72
CA ALA A 129 -7.04 21.92 10.57
C ALA A 129 -8.57 21.73 10.47
N SER A 130 -9.03 20.53 10.06
CA SER A 130 -10.46 20.21 9.94
C SER A 130 -11.19 20.07 11.29
N GLY A 131 -10.52 20.27 12.43
CA GLY A 131 -11.06 20.06 13.77
C GLY A 131 -11.16 21.28 14.68
N SER A 132 -10.89 22.50 14.21
CA SER A 132 -10.94 23.69 15.08
C SER A 132 -11.58 24.90 14.41
N SER A 133 -12.91 24.99 14.56
CA SER A 133 -13.58 26.28 14.65
C SER A 133 -13.17 26.94 15.96
N SER A 134 -12.19 27.84 15.95
CA SER A 134 -11.96 28.74 17.10
C SER A 134 -12.54 30.11 16.80
N SER A 135 -13.72 30.37 17.37
CA SER A 135 -14.11 31.73 17.75
C SER A 135 -13.11 32.26 18.79
N THR A 136 -12.54 33.43 18.50
CA THR A 136 -11.61 34.17 19.36
C THR A 136 -12.22 34.47 20.73
N SER A 137 -11.50 34.19 21.82
CA SER A 137 -11.55 34.96 23.09
C SER A 137 -10.33 34.66 23.96
N THR A 138 -9.80 35.73 24.54
CA THR A 138 -8.55 35.91 25.28
C THR A 138 -8.51 35.36 26.72
N THR A 139 -7.32 34.91 27.16
CA THR A 139 -6.71 34.90 28.54
C THR A 139 -7.52 34.25 29.69
N THR A 140 -7.05 33.30 30.51
CA THR A 140 -5.88 33.28 31.44
C THR A 140 -5.74 31.89 32.11
N SER A 141 -4.50 31.45 32.36
CA SER A 141 -3.98 30.58 33.46
C SER A 141 -4.58 29.18 33.82
N LEU A 142 -3.67 28.19 33.84
CA LEU A 142 -3.59 26.91 34.60
C LEU A 142 -4.07 26.96 36.09
N PRO A 143 -4.19 25.84 36.87
CA PRO A 143 -3.80 24.44 36.60
C PRO A 143 -4.74 23.29 37.16
N THR A 144 -4.32 22.05 36.88
CA THR A 144 -4.36 20.81 37.74
C THR A 144 -5.58 19.88 37.82
N SER A 145 -5.32 18.61 37.43
CA SER A 145 -5.40 17.38 38.25
C SER A 145 -6.53 16.33 38.00
N THR A 146 -6.05 15.11 37.68
CA THR A 146 -6.39 13.75 38.20
C THR A 146 -7.78 13.10 38.07
N GLY A 147 -7.73 11.79 37.73
CA GLY A 147 -8.66 10.73 38.18
C GLY A 147 -9.50 10.12 37.05
N SER A 148 -9.06 9.06 36.35
CA SER A 148 -9.15 7.63 36.70
C SER A 148 -10.57 7.03 36.73
N SER A 149 -10.69 5.93 35.95
CA SER A 149 -11.45 4.69 36.18
C SER A 149 -12.98 4.67 36.11
N GLY A 150 -13.51 3.65 35.44
CA GLY A 150 -14.84 3.12 35.77
C GLY A 150 -15.60 2.44 34.64
N SER A 151 -15.15 1.27 34.22
CA SER A 151 -15.89 0.31 33.38
C SER A 151 -17.07 -0.34 34.12
N SER A 152 -18.24 -0.49 33.48
CA SER A 152 -19.08 -1.70 33.60
C SER A 152 -20.31 -1.69 32.67
N LYS A 153 -20.48 -2.84 32.00
CA LYS A 153 -21.62 -3.30 31.20
C LYS A 153 -22.90 -3.47 32.02
N SER A 154 -24.07 -3.38 31.38
CA SER A 154 -25.13 -4.44 31.40
C SER A 154 -26.30 -4.09 30.47
N GLU A 155 -26.83 -5.13 29.83
CA GLU A 155 -27.96 -5.22 28.90
C GLU A 155 -29.33 -5.14 29.61
N SER A 156 -30.39 -4.67 28.91
CA SER A 156 -31.58 -5.49 28.52
C SER A 156 -32.83 -4.65 28.15
N SER A 157 -33.30 -4.84 26.90
CA SER A 157 -34.68 -5.05 26.38
C SER A 157 -35.91 -4.17 26.72
N SER A 158 -36.54 -3.66 25.63
CA SER A 158 -37.99 -3.50 25.28
C SER A 158 -38.90 -2.61 26.16
N THR A 159 -39.81 -1.74 25.68
CA THR A 159 -40.83 -1.87 24.60
C THR A 159 -41.58 -0.53 24.37
N GLY A 160 -42.01 -0.22 23.13
CA GLY A 160 -43.14 0.66 22.69
C GLY A 160 -43.10 2.17 23.04
N THR A 161 -43.36 3.16 22.17
CA THR A 161 -44.42 3.29 21.16
C THR A 161 -44.13 4.53 20.26
N ALA A 162 -44.69 4.51 19.05
CA ALA A 162 -44.52 5.44 17.92
C ALA A 162 -44.61 6.95 18.19
N THR A 163 -43.88 7.77 17.40
CA THR A 163 -44.40 8.89 16.58
C THR A 163 -43.32 9.32 15.55
N SER A 164 -43.78 9.60 14.33
CA SER A 164 -43.06 10.07 13.13
C SER A 164 -42.14 11.28 13.33
N SER A 165 -40.98 11.30 12.65
CA SER A 165 -40.44 12.43 11.84
C SER A 165 -39.02 12.10 11.34
N GLY A 166 -38.73 12.43 10.08
CA GLY A 166 -37.55 11.99 9.35
C GLY A 166 -36.20 12.56 9.82
N SER A 167 -35.14 11.83 9.49
CA SER A 167 -33.77 12.35 9.45
C SER A 167 -32.91 11.49 8.52
N THR A 168 -32.52 12.11 7.41
CA THR A 168 -31.16 12.14 6.84
C THR A 168 -30.27 10.91 7.06
N SER A 169 -30.27 10.01 6.08
CA SER A 169 -29.19 9.07 5.84
C SER A 169 -27.95 9.81 5.34
N SER A 170 -26.84 9.59 6.04
CA SER A 170 -25.47 9.99 5.74
C SER A 170 -25.06 9.71 4.29
N THR A 171 -24.71 10.77 3.55
CA THR A 171 -24.02 10.65 2.27
C THR A 171 -22.53 10.40 2.51
N THR A 172 -22.10 9.16 2.41
CA THR A 172 -20.72 8.81 2.05
C THR A 172 -20.75 8.41 0.57
N ALA A 173 -20.49 9.38 -0.30
CA ALA A 173 -20.31 9.14 -1.73
C ALA A 173 -19.07 9.89 -2.23
N ASN A 174 -18.06 9.09 -2.57
CA ASN A 174 -17.23 9.16 -3.77
C ASN A 174 -16.16 10.25 -3.93
N ALA A 175 -14.90 9.80 -3.89
CA ALA A 175 -13.77 10.42 -4.58
C ALA A 175 -13.63 9.99 -6.07
N ALA A 176 -14.42 9.02 -6.55
CA ALA A 176 -14.37 8.55 -7.95
C ALA A 176 -15.21 9.39 -8.94
N VAL A 177 -16.00 10.35 -8.46
CA VAL A 177 -16.90 11.17 -9.31
C VAL A 177 -16.23 12.47 -9.80
N ARG A 178 -15.06 12.85 -9.28
CA ARG A 178 -14.44 14.16 -9.58
C ARG A 178 -13.51 14.22 -10.78
N MET A 179 -13.15 13.09 -11.41
CA MET A 179 -12.28 13.10 -12.60
C MET A 179 -13.01 13.17 -13.94
N ALA A 180 -14.35 13.19 -13.95
CA ALA A 180 -15.14 13.35 -15.18
C ALA A 180 -15.57 14.80 -15.47
N GLN A 181 -15.25 15.77 -14.60
CA GLN A 181 -15.86 17.10 -14.64
C GLN A 181 -15.21 18.13 -15.57
N ASP A 182 -13.99 17.89 -16.09
CA ASP A 182 -13.26 18.96 -16.81
C ASP A 182 -13.25 18.87 -18.34
N HIS A 183 -13.94 17.91 -18.97
CA HIS A 183 -13.88 17.74 -20.45
C HIS A 183 -15.22 17.57 -21.20
N ALA A 184 -16.35 17.93 -20.61
CA ALA A 184 -17.67 17.85 -21.27
C ALA A 184 -18.19 19.23 -21.75
N THR A 185 -17.55 19.82 -22.76
CA THR A 185 -18.16 20.90 -23.57
C THR A 185 -18.71 20.32 -24.87
N GLY A 186 -19.88 19.69 -24.76
CA GLY A 186 -20.67 19.19 -25.90
C GLY A 186 -22.15 19.29 -25.53
N ILE A 187 -22.92 20.02 -26.34
CA ILE A 187 -24.33 20.39 -26.09
C ILE A 187 -25.25 19.15 -25.96
N LEU A 188 -24.83 17.98 -26.47
CA LEU A 188 -25.56 16.71 -26.36
C LEU A 188 -25.26 15.91 -25.08
N ALA A 189 -24.06 16.04 -24.50
CA ALA A 189 -23.72 15.35 -23.26
C ALA A 189 -24.55 15.88 -22.07
N THR A 190 -24.88 17.17 -22.08
CA THR A 190 -25.76 17.78 -21.07
C THR A 190 -27.21 17.28 -21.14
N VAL A 191 -27.71 16.89 -22.32
CA VAL A 191 -29.06 16.32 -22.47
C VAL A 191 -29.08 14.87 -21.96
N LEU A 192 -28.05 14.08 -22.28
CA LEU A 192 -27.93 12.68 -21.82
C LEU A 192 -27.80 12.57 -20.29
N PHE A 193 -27.10 13.50 -19.64
CA PHE A 193 -26.93 13.50 -18.18
C PHE A 193 -28.12 14.08 -17.39
N LEU A 194 -28.92 14.98 -17.98
CA LEU A 194 -30.20 15.42 -17.39
C LEU A 194 -31.31 14.37 -17.57
N GLY A 195 -31.29 13.60 -18.67
CA GLY A 195 -32.23 12.50 -18.93
C GLY A 195 -32.06 11.28 -18.02
N LEU A 196 -30.83 10.98 -17.57
CA LEU A 196 -30.52 9.86 -16.66
C LEU A 196 -31.26 9.91 -15.30
N ARG A 197 -31.91 11.01 -14.95
CA ARG A 197 -32.69 11.16 -13.71
C ARG A 197 -34.19 11.40 -13.93
N LEU A 198 -34.65 11.60 -15.17
CA LEU A 198 -36.03 12.01 -15.48
C LEU A 198 -36.68 11.33 -16.70
N GLY A 199 -35.94 10.60 -17.54
CA GLY A 199 -36.49 9.92 -18.72
C GLY A 199 -37.10 8.55 -18.37
N SER A 200 -38.19 8.17 -19.04
CA SER A 200 -38.73 6.81 -18.93
C SER A 200 -37.86 5.82 -19.71
N PHE A 201 -38.00 4.51 -19.47
CA PHE A 201 -37.17 3.51 -20.15
C PHE A 201 -37.33 3.59 -21.67
N SER A 202 -38.56 3.84 -22.13
CA SER A 202 -38.86 3.92 -23.55
C SER A 202 -38.25 5.14 -24.24
N GLU A 203 -38.21 6.30 -23.57
CA GLU A 203 -37.58 7.52 -24.09
C GLU A 203 -36.06 7.36 -24.19
N LEU A 204 -35.43 6.87 -23.12
CA LEU A 204 -33.99 6.63 -23.08
C LEU A 204 -33.55 5.56 -24.09
N ALA A 205 -34.35 4.52 -24.31
CA ALA A 205 -34.06 3.49 -25.30
C ALA A 205 -34.16 4.00 -26.75
N ASP A 206 -35.12 4.89 -27.05
CA ASP A 206 -35.29 5.49 -28.38
C ASP A 206 -34.14 6.46 -28.70
N GLU A 207 -33.79 7.35 -27.75
CA GLU A 207 -32.65 8.26 -27.88
C GLU A 207 -31.33 7.50 -28.08
N PHE A 208 -31.13 6.42 -27.32
CA PHE A 208 -29.94 5.59 -27.46
C PHE A 208 -29.89 4.84 -28.80
N ALA A 209 -31.03 4.35 -29.31
CA ALA A 209 -31.11 3.72 -30.63
C ALA A 209 -30.74 4.71 -31.75
N GLN A 210 -31.25 5.94 -31.69
CA GLN A 210 -30.93 7.00 -32.65
C GLN A 210 -29.43 7.35 -32.64
N TYR A 211 -28.81 7.40 -31.46
CA TYR A 211 -27.38 7.63 -31.33
C TYR A 211 -26.56 6.49 -31.96
N LEU A 212 -26.94 5.22 -31.73
CA LEU A 212 -26.27 4.07 -32.36
C LEU A 212 -26.40 4.09 -33.88
N ASP A 213 -27.56 4.47 -34.41
CA ASP A 213 -27.78 4.61 -35.86
C ASP A 213 -26.93 5.73 -36.46
N ALA A 214 -26.76 6.86 -35.76
CA ALA A 214 -25.88 7.95 -36.19
C ALA A 214 -24.41 7.50 -36.27
N LEU A 215 -23.95 6.71 -35.29
CA LEU A 215 -22.60 6.15 -35.30
C LEU A 215 -22.37 5.12 -36.41
N ARG A 216 -23.42 4.36 -36.79
CA ARG A 216 -23.35 3.33 -37.85
C ARG A 216 -23.24 3.92 -39.26
N LYS A 217 -23.50 5.22 -39.45
CA LYS A 217 -23.57 5.89 -40.77
C LYS A 217 -24.47 5.10 -41.74
N SER A 218 -25.66 4.72 -41.28
CA SER A 218 -26.55 3.78 -41.97
C SER A 218 -27.21 4.38 -43.23
N GLU A 219 -26.47 4.48 -44.33
CA GLU A 219 -27.00 4.94 -45.63
C GLU A 219 -27.82 3.89 -46.41
N GLY A 220 -28.37 2.84 -45.76
CA GLY A 220 -29.20 1.86 -46.48
C GLY A 220 -29.63 0.55 -45.80
N THR A 221 -29.32 0.33 -44.52
CA THR A 221 -29.85 -0.80 -43.74
C THR A 221 -30.99 -0.34 -42.84
N THR A 222 -31.94 -1.23 -42.48
CA THR A 222 -32.96 -0.95 -41.45
C THR A 222 -32.32 -0.31 -40.23
N THR A 223 -32.83 0.85 -39.82
CA THR A 223 -32.35 1.56 -38.64
C THR A 223 -32.75 0.78 -37.39
N ILE A 224 -31.88 0.75 -36.39
CA ILE A 224 -32.14 0.08 -35.11
C ILE A 224 -33.38 0.70 -34.46
N GLN A 225 -33.54 2.01 -34.60
CA GLN A 225 -34.75 2.72 -34.19
C GLN A 225 -36.03 2.14 -34.81
N ALA A 226 -36.03 1.83 -36.11
CA ALA A 226 -37.21 1.27 -36.79
C ALA A 226 -37.54 -0.16 -36.31
N GLU A 227 -36.54 -0.94 -35.89
CA GLU A 227 -36.75 -2.28 -35.31
C GLU A 227 -37.30 -2.22 -33.88
N ILE A 228 -36.92 -1.20 -33.10
CA ILE A 228 -37.26 -1.07 -31.68
C ILE A 228 -38.57 -0.30 -31.48
N SER A 229 -38.90 0.65 -32.36
CA SER A 229 -40.13 1.47 -32.28
C SER A 229 -41.43 0.66 -32.05
N PRO A 230 -41.72 -0.45 -32.77
CA PRO A 230 -42.93 -1.25 -32.50
C PRO A 230 -42.93 -1.95 -31.15
N LEU A 231 -41.76 -2.22 -30.57
CA LEU A 231 -41.61 -2.84 -29.24
C LEU A 231 -41.73 -1.80 -28.11
N LEU A 232 -41.46 -0.52 -28.40
CA LEU A 232 -41.56 0.57 -27.42
C LEU A 232 -42.99 1.13 -27.29
N GLU A 233 -43.81 1.04 -28.32
CA GLU A 233 -45.20 1.52 -28.29
C GLU A 233 -46.06 0.92 -27.15
N PRO A 234 -46.09 -0.40 -26.92
CA PRO A 234 -46.81 -0.98 -25.79
C PRO A 234 -46.19 -0.57 -24.43
N LEU A 235 -44.88 -0.42 -24.37
CA LEU A 235 -44.17 0.01 -23.16
C LEU A 235 -44.47 1.48 -22.80
N ARG A 236 -44.56 2.38 -23.79
CA ARG A 236 -44.97 3.78 -23.57
C ARG A 236 -46.38 3.88 -23.00
N GLN A 237 -47.30 3.07 -23.51
CA GLN A 237 -48.68 3.04 -23.03
C GLN A 237 -48.77 2.48 -21.60
N GLN A 238 -47.95 1.47 -21.28
CA GLN A 238 -47.84 0.93 -19.93
C GLN A 238 -47.26 1.94 -18.94
N GLU A 239 -46.18 2.63 -19.29
CA GLU A 239 -45.54 3.68 -18.48
C GLU A 239 -46.48 4.87 -18.20
N GLN A 240 -47.32 5.24 -19.15
CA GLN A 240 -48.33 6.30 -18.96
C GLN A 240 -49.51 5.87 -18.07
N SER A 241 -49.69 4.56 -17.88
CA SER A 241 -50.81 3.99 -17.12
C SER A 241 -50.45 3.52 -15.72
N ASP A 242 -49.19 3.70 -15.28
CA ASP A 242 -48.63 3.16 -14.02
C ASP A 242 -48.83 1.64 -13.86
N ALA A 243 -48.93 0.90 -14.97
CA ALA A 243 -49.09 -0.54 -14.97
C ALA A 243 -47.78 -1.27 -14.63
N GLU A 244 -47.87 -2.51 -14.13
CA GLU A 244 -46.68 -3.31 -13.85
C GLU A 244 -45.82 -3.50 -15.11
N PRO A 245 -44.48 -3.34 -15.02
CA PRO A 245 -43.61 -3.34 -16.18
C PRO A 245 -43.50 -4.73 -16.82
N ASP A 246 -43.81 -4.84 -18.11
CA ASP A 246 -43.56 -6.07 -18.88
C ASP A 246 -42.06 -6.24 -19.15
N ARG A 247 -41.37 -6.91 -18.22
CA ARG A 247 -39.92 -7.11 -18.27
C ARG A 247 -39.45 -7.89 -19.50
N LYS A 248 -40.30 -8.78 -20.06
CA LYS A 248 -39.93 -9.58 -21.24
C LYS A 248 -39.79 -8.72 -22.49
N GLN A 249 -40.68 -7.75 -22.68
CA GLN A 249 -40.59 -6.81 -23.80
C GLN A 249 -39.36 -5.91 -23.66
N ARG A 250 -39.03 -5.47 -22.44
CA ARG A 250 -37.79 -4.72 -22.15
C ARG A 250 -36.55 -5.54 -22.51
N ASP A 251 -36.52 -6.82 -22.16
CA ASP A 251 -35.40 -7.72 -22.48
C ASP A 251 -35.22 -7.90 -24.00
N GLU A 252 -36.29 -7.92 -24.80
CA GLU A 252 -36.20 -7.98 -26.27
C GLU A 252 -35.62 -6.69 -26.87
N VAL A 253 -36.04 -5.53 -26.38
CA VAL A 253 -35.46 -4.22 -26.76
C VAL A 253 -33.98 -4.17 -26.40
N LEU A 254 -33.62 -4.57 -25.18
CA LEU A 254 -32.24 -4.59 -24.69
C LEU A 254 -31.36 -5.55 -25.50
N LYS A 255 -31.86 -6.73 -25.91
CA LYS A 255 -31.13 -7.66 -26.79
C LYS A 255 -30.73 -6.99 -28.11
N LYS A 256 -31.65 -6.23 -28.71
CA LYS A 256 -31.38 -5.49 -29.95
C LYS A 256 -30.36 -4.37 -29.72
N LEU A 257 -30.54 -3.56 -28.68
CA LEU A 257 -29.60 -2.49 -28.32
C LEU A 257 -28.19 -3.00 -28.01
N VAL A 258 -28.06 -4.02 -27.16
CA VAL A 258 -26.77 -4.60 -26.78
C VAL A 258 -26.09 -5.28 -27.96
N SER A 259 -26.84 -5.89 -28.88
CA SER A 259 -26.23 -6.44 -30.11
C SER A 259 -25.59 -5.36 -30.98
N ALA A 260 -26.23 -4.19 -31.08
CA ALA A 260 -25.75 -3.03 -31.82
C ALA A 260 -24.67 -2.21 -31.08
N ALA A 261 -24.61 -2.33 -29.75
CA ALA A 261 -23.66 -1.59 -28.89
C ALA A 261 -22.18 -1.86 -29.20
N SER A 262 -21.85 -2.89 -29.99
CA SER A 262 -20.48 -3.10 -30.48
C SER A 262 -19.92 -1.92 -31.30
N VAL A 263 -20.80 -1.10 -31.89
CA VAL A 263 -20.44 0.10 -32.66
C VAL A 263 -19.93 1.23 -31.75
N LEU A 264 -20.24 1.20 -30.45
CA LEU A 264 -19.80 2.21 -29.49
C LEU A 264 -18.27 2.34 -29.39
N ASN A 265 -17.51 1.29 -29.71
CA ASN A 265 -16.05 1.36 -29.75
C ASN A 265 -15.52 2.34 -30.82
N ASN A 266 -16.35 2.77 -31.77
CA ASN A 266 -16.02 3.81 -32.75
C ASN A 266 -16.50 5.22 -32.34
N ALA A 267 -17.19 5.36 -31.20
CA ALA A 267 -17.74 6.63 -30.74
C ALA A 267 -16.61 7.62 -30.34
N PRO A 268 -16.86 8.94 -30.41
CA PRO A 268 -15.90 9.94 -29.98
C PRO A 268 -15.61 9.82 -28.47
N GLU A 269 -14.37 10.12 -28.07
CA GLU A 269 -13.87 10.01 -26.69
C GLU A 269 -14.79 10.59 -25.64
N LYS A 270 -15.34 11.78 -25.93
CA LYS A 270 -16.16 12.56 -24.99
C LYS A 270 -17.53 11.91 -24.71
N GLU A 271 -18.01 11.06 -25.61
CA GLU A 271 -19.37 10.51 -25.54
C GLU A 271 -19.39 9.02 -25.20
N ILE A 272 -18.23 8.34 -25.26
CA ILE A 272 -18.15 6.89 -25.07
C ILE A 272 -18.53 6.49 -23.63
N ILE A 273 -18.03 7.20 -22.63
CA ILE A 273 -18.32 6.92 -21.21
C ILE A 273 -19.80 7.14 -20.93
N SER A 274 -20.37 8.25 -21.39
CA SER A 274 -21.77 8.58 -21.17
C SER A 274 -22.71 7.61 -21.88
N ALA A 275 -22.37 7.18 -23.11
CA ALA A 275 -23.14 6.19 -23.85
C ALA A 275 -23.14 4.82 -23.15
N TYR A 276 -21.99 4.36 -22.66
CA TYR A 276 -21.92 3.12 -21.89
C TYR A 276 -22.62 3.22 -20.53
N ASN A 277 -22.52 4.36 -19.82
CA ASN A 277 -23.24 4.55 -18.56
C ASN A 277 -24.76 4.52 -18.77
N LEU A 278 -25.27 5.10 -19.86
CA LEU A 278 -26.69 5.00 -20.22
C LEU A 278 -27.08 3.56 -20.53
N LEU A 279 -26.26 2.82 -21.28
CA LEU A 279 -26.52 1.41 -21.55
C LEU A 279 -26.55 0.57 -20.27
N VAL A 280 -25.63 0.81 -19.33
CA VAL A 280 -25.59 0.13 -18.03
C VAL A 280 -26.84 0.46 -17.22
N HIS A 281 -27.29 1.73 -17.24
CA HIS A 281 -28.54 2.13 -16.59
C HIS A 281 -29.76 1.41 -17.19
N LEU A 282 -29.85 1.32 -18.52
CA LEU A 282 -30.92 0.59 -19.20
C LEU A 282 -30.92 -0.92 -18.84
N ILE A 283 -29.74 -1.52 -18.68
CA ILE A 283 -29.59 -2.94 -18.32
C ILE A 283 -30.05 -3.24 -16.88
N HIS A 284 -29.97 -2.28 -15.96
CA HIS A 284 -30.52 -2.45 -14.62
C HIS A 284 -32.05 -2.67 -14.60
N TYR A 285 -32.76 -2.34 -15.68
CA TYR A 285 -34.19 -2.60 -15.83
C TYR A 285 -34.52 -3.98 -16.43
N ALA A 286 -33.51 -4.76 -16.82
CA ALA A 286 -33.67 -6.11 -17.36
C ALA A 286 -34.15 -7.12 -16.31
N SER A 287 -34.71 -8.24 -16.75
CA SER A 287 -34.97 -9.38 -15.87
C SER A 287 -33.66 -10.03 -15.39
N ASP A 288 -32.72 -10.23 -16.33
CA ASP A 288 -31.43 -10.89 -16.10
C ASP A 288 -30.27 -9.99 -16.60
N PRO A 289 -29.70 -9.11 -15.75
CA PRO A 289 -28.63 -8.19 -16.14
C PRO A 289 -27.35 -8.89 -16.61
N ASP A 290 -27.01 -10.04 -16.03
CA ASP A 290 -25.72 -10.74 -16.24
C ASP A 290 -25.50 -11.19 -17.70
N MET A 291 -26.58 -11.60 -18.39
CA MET A 291 -26.50 -11.98 -19.80
C MET A 291 -26.00 -10.83 -20.67
N PHE A 292 -26.44 -9.60 -20.38
CA PHE A 292 -26.05 -8.41 -21.13
C PHE A 292 -24.67 -7.91 -20.73
N LEU A 293 -24.33 -7.99 -19.44
CA LEU A 293 -23.02 -7.57 -18.91
C LEU A 293 -21.86 -8.39 -19.48
N SER A 294 -22.03 -9.71 -19.60
CA SER A 294 -21.01 -10.57 -20.23
C SER A 294 -20.69 -10.14 -21.66
N ARG A 295 -21.73 -9.73 -22.42
CA ARG A 295 -21.59 -9.25 -23.79
C ARG A 295 -20.90 -7.89 -23.85
N ILE A 296 -21.24 -6.97 -22.96
CA ILE A 296 -20.57 -5.65 -22.85
C ILE A 296 -19.09 -5.82 -22.51
N CYS A 297 -18.77 -6.67 -21.53
CA CYS A 297 -17.38 -6.96 -21.17
C CYS A 297 -16.59 -7.49 -22.37
N SER A 298 -17.20 -8.34 -23.20
CA SER A 298 -16.57 -8.84 -24.44
C SER A 298 -16.30 -7.74 -25.49
N TYR A 299 -17.10 -6.68 -25.52
CA TYR A 299 -16.89 -5.54 -26.41
C TYR A 299 -15.82 -4.59 -25.88
N LEU A 300 -15.82 -4.31 -24.58
CA LEU A 300 -14.83 -3.46 -23.91
C LEU A 300 -13.45 -4.13 -23.82
N ALA A 301 -13.40 -5.47 -23.86
CA ALA A 301 -12.15 -6.22 -23.98
C ALA A 301 -11.48 -6.07 -25.35
N LYS A 302 -12.21 -5.59 -26.38
CA LYS A 302 -11.63 -5.25 -27.69
C LYS A 302 -11.10 -3.82 -27.68
N PRO A 303 -10.00 -3.53 -28.39
CA PRO A 303 -9.43 -2.19 -28.42
C PRO A 303 -10.43 -1.17 -28.98
N ILE A 304 -10.58 -0.06 -28.27
CA ILE A 304 -11.38 1.10 -28.72
C ILE A 304 -10.60 1.79 -29.85
N THR A 305 -11.18 1.80 -31.04
CA THR A 305 -10.55 2.26 -32.28
C THR A 305 -10.54 3.77 -32.43
N SER A 306 -11.46 4.48 -31.75
CA SER A 306 -11.51 5.95 -31.79
C SER A 306 -10.29 6.60 -31.15
N SER A 307 -9.63 5.91 -30.21
CA SER A 307 -8.58 6.48 -29.37
C SER A 307 -7.54 5.47 -28.96
N THR A 308 -6.45 5.42 -29.72
CA THR A 308 -5.37 4.45 -29.47
C THR A 308 -4.59 4.72 -28.18
N GLN A 309 -4.54 5.98 -27.73
CA GLN A 309 -3.82 6.36 -26.49
C GLN A 309 -4.68 6.22 -25.23
N PHE A 310 -5.91 6.74 -25.24
CA PHE A 310 -6.79 6.77 -24.07
C PHE A 310 -7.83 5.65 -24.04
N GLY A 311 -7.95 4.85 -25.10
CA GLY A 311 -8.92 3.75 -25.21
C GLY A 311 -8.90 2.80 -23.99
N PRO A 312 -7.74 2.28 -23.55
CA PRO A 312 -7.67 1.41 -22.39
C PRO A 312 -8.17 2.07 -21.10
N SER A 313 -7.81 3.33 -20.84
CA SER A 313 -8.28 4.06 -19.66
C SER A 313 -9.80 4.30 -19.69
N LEU A 314 -10.37 4.57 -20.86
CA LEU A 314 -11.81 4.73 -21.04
C LEU A 314 -12.54 3.41 -20.77
N ALA A 315 -12.04 2.30 -21.33
CA ALA A 315 -12.59 0.96 -21.10
C ALA A 315 -12.53 0.56 -19.60
N ILE A 316 -11.40 0.81 -18.93
CA ILE A 316 -11.24 0.54 -17.49
C ILE A 316 -12.20 1.41 -16.66
N SER A 317 -12.37 2.68 -17.01
CA SER A 317 -13.33 3.56 -16.31
C SER A 317 -14.76 3.04 -16.43
N ILE A 318 -15.16 2.59 -17.62
CA ILE A 318 -16.50 2.04 -17.86
C ILE A 318 -16.68 0.72 -17.09
N LEU A 319 -15.71 -0.19 -17.17
CA LEU A 319 -15.75 -1.46 -16.44
C LEU A 319 -15.73 -1.27 -14.92
N SER A 320 -15.00 -0.26 -14.42
CA SER A 320 -15.02 0.13 -13.01
C SER A 320 -16.40 0.64 -12.59
N THR A 321 -17.08 1.44 -13.42
CA THR A 321 -18.47 1.84 -13.15
C THR A 321 -19.37 0.60 -13.05
N ILE A 322 -19.28 -0.32 -14.00
CA ILE A 322 -20.05 -1.58 -13.99
C ILE A 322 -19.77 -2.41 -12.73
N PHE A 323 -18.50 -2.53 -12.34
CA PHE A 323 -18.10 -3.26 -11.13
C PHE A 323 -18.71 -2.64 -9.87
N ASN A 324 -18.78 -1.31 -9.81
CA ASN A 324 -19.31 -0.57 -8.67
C ASN A 324 -20.84 -0.54 -8.61
N THR A 325 -21.55 -0.78 -9.73
CA THR A 325 -23.02 -0.82 -9.75
C THR A 325 -23.60 -2.19 -9.35
N LEU A 326 -22.82 -3.27 -9.49
CA LEU A 326 -23.21 -4.62 -9.09
C LEU A 326 -23.23 -4.78 -7.56
N ALA A 327 -23.92 -5.76 -7.00
CA ALA A 327 -23.85 -6.03 -5.56
C ALA A 327 -22.56 -6.81 -5.21
N PRO A 328 -21.98 -6.62 -4.01
CA PRO A 328 -20.70 -7.25 -3.64
C PRO A 328 -20.71 -8.77 -3.60
N THR A 329 -21.88 -9.38 -3.43
CA THR A 329 -22.09 -10.83 -3.41
C THR A 329 -22.28 -11.44 -4.80
N ASP A 330 -22.41 -10.62 -5.85
CA ASP A 330 -22.74 -11.13 -7.18
C ASP A 330 -21.49 -11.75 -7.84
N SER A 331 -21.59 -13.02 -8.25
CA SER A 331 -20.53 -13.72 -8.97
C SER A 331 -20.17 -13.03 -10.30
N SER A 332 -21.09 -12.29 -10.92
CA SER A 332 -20.78 -11.55 -12.16
C SER A 332 -19.71 -10.45 -11.99
N ARG A 333 -19.45 -9.98 -10.76
CA ARG A 333 -18.31 -9.09 -10.45
C ARG A 333 -16.97 -9.72 -10.80
N PHE A 334 -16.83 -11.04 -10.64
CA PHE A 334 -15.63 -11.77 -11.03
C PHE A 334 -15.35 -11.66 -12.53
N HIS A 335 -16.38 -11.86 -13.38
CA HIS A 335 -16.22 -11.75 -14.84
C HIS A 335 -15.91 -10.32 -15.29
N VAL A 336 -16.51 -9.31 -14.66
CA VAL A 336 -16.19 -7.90 -14.93
C VAL A 336 -14.75 -7.59 -14.53
N PHE A 337 -14.32 -8.07 -13.36
CA PHE A 337 -12.95 -7.88 -12.88
C PHE A 337 -11.92 -8.56 -13.80
N LEU A 338 -12.20 -9.77 -14.27
CA LEU A 338 -11.38 -10.45 -15.28
C LEU A 338 -11.27 -9.61 -16.56
N GLY A 339 -12.37 -8.97 -16.97
CA GLY A 339 -12.37 -8.01 -18.08
C GLY A 339 -11.44 -6.81 -17.85
N ILE A 340 -11.47 -6.22 -16.64
CA ILE A 340 -10.58 -5.10 -16.26
C ILE A 340 -9.11 -5.54 -16.37
N VAL A 341 -8.77 -6.67 -15.75
CA VAL A 341 -7.41 -7.22 -15.76
C VAL A 341 -6.96 -7.55 -17.20
N ALA A 342 -7.86 -8.09 -18.04
CA ALA A 342 -7.56 -8.40 -19.43
C ALA A 342 -7.25 -7.14 -20.26
N VAL A 343 -7.95 -6.02 -20.03
CA VAL A 343 -7.67 -4.73 -20.69
C VAL A 343 -6.33 -4.15 -20.22
N ILE A 344 -6.02 -4.24 -18.92
CA ILE A 344 -4.73 -3.81 -18.37
C ILE A 344 -3.59 -4.64 -19.00
N ARG A 345 -3.74 -5.96 -19.07
CA ARG A 345 -2.78 -6.85 -19.72
C ARG A 345 -2.55 -6.51 -21.20
N GLN A 346 -3.61 -6.26 -21.96
CA GLN A 346 -3.51 -5.92 -23.39
C GLN A 346 -2.85 -4.56 -23.63
N SER A 347 -3.10 -3.58 -22.75
CA SER A 347 -2.54 -2.25 -22.88
C SER A 347 -1.11 -2.13 -22.34
N GLY A 348 -0.70 -3.02 -21.44
CA GLY A 348 0.60 -2.95 -20.77
C GLY A 348 0.79 -1.66 -19.96
N SER A 349 -0.30 -0.99 -19.59
CA SER A 349 -0.24 0.31 -18.93
C SER A 349 0.19 0.17 -17.46
N THR A 350 1.39 0.65 -17.16
CA THR A 350 1.97 0.68 -15.80
C THR A 350 1.07 1.44 -14.83
N VAL A 351 0.60 2.62 -15.23
CA VAL A 351 -0.23 3.52 -14.39
C VAL A 351 -1.56 2.86 -14.00
N ALA A 352 -2.19 2.14 -14.93
CA ALA A 352 -3.45 1.47 -14.66
C ALA A 352 -3.27 0.30 -13.68
N PHE A 353 -2.17 -0.45 -13.80
CA PHE A 353 -1.86 -1.53 -12.89
C PHE A 353 -1.44 -1.02 -11.50
N GLU A 354 -0.67 0.07 -11.43
CA GLU A 354 -0.28 0.71 -10.17
C GLU A 354 -1.51 1.19 -9.37
N ALA A 355 -2.53 1.72 -10.04
CA ALA A 355 -3.80 2.07 -9.41
C ALA A 355 -4.58 0.86 -8.87
N LEU A 356 -4.41 -0.33 -9.48
CA LEU A 356 -5.07 -1.57 -9.09
C LEU A 356 -4.36 -2.28 -7.92
N LYS A 357 -3.05 -2.08 -7.75
CA LYS A 357 -2.21 -2.75 -6.74
C LYS A 357 -2.72 -2.67 -5.29
N PRO A 358 -3.17 -1.51 -4.77
CA PRO A 358 -3.73 -1.43 -3.41
C PRO A 358 -5.01 -2.27 -3.26
N GLN A 359 -5.84 -2.31 -4.30
CA GLN A 359 -7.09 -3.09 -4.30
C GLN A 359 -6.79 -4.59 -4.32
N LEU A 360 -5.81 -5.03 -5.12
CA LEU A 360 -5.37 -6.43 -5.15
C LEU A 360 -4.85 -6.90 -3.79
N THR A 361 -4.11 -6.05 -3.08
CA THR A 361 -3.52 -6.43 -1.79
C THR A 361 -4.55 -6.44 -0.67
N ALA A 362 -5.45 -5.45 -0.63
CA ALA A 362 -6.37 -5.26 0.48
C ALA A 362 -7.73 -5.97 0.30
N GLN A 363 -8.26 -6.01 -0.92
CA GLN A 363 -9.65 -6.41 -1.19
C GLN A 363 -9.77 -7.77 -1.88
N LEU A 364 -8.76 -8.20 -2.65
CA LEU A 364 -8.82 -9.47 -3.38
C LEU A 364 -9.14 -10.70 -2.50
N PRO A 365 -8.53 -10.88 -1.31
CA PRO A 365 -8.87 -12.02 -0.45
C PRO A 365 -10.34 -11.99 0.00
N THR A 366 -10.86 -10.80 0.29
CA THR A 366 -12.27 -10.61 0.65
C THR A 366 -13.19 -10.90 -0.52
N TRP A 367 -12.85 -10.42 -1.72
CA TRP A 367 -13.61 -10.68 -2.94
C TRP A 367 -13.65 -12.17 -3.30
N LEU A 368 -12.52 -12.86 -3.22
CA LEU A 368 -12.43 -14.31 -3.42
C LEU A 368 -13.37 -15.05 -2.47
N SER A 369 -13.43 -14.63 -1.19
CA SER A 369 -14.34 -15.24 -0.22
C SER A 369 -15.82 -14.92 -0.46
N SER A 370 -16.14 -13.71 -0.96
CA SER A 370 -17.53 -13.29 -1.20
C SER A 370 -18.12 -13.84 -2.49
N TRP A 371 -17.29 -14.13 -3.49
CA TRP A 371 -17.73 -14.63 -4.79
C TRP A 371 -17.94 -16.14 -4.82
N GLU A 372 -17.57 -16.85 -3.74
CA GLU A 372 -17.70 -18.32 -3.60
C GLU A 372 -17.17 -19.07 -4.84
N LEU A 373 -16.00 -18.64 -5.35
CA LEU A 373 -15.43 -19.18 -6.59
C LEU A 373 -14.96 -20.62 -6.41
N ASP A 374 -15.10 -21.40 -7.48
CA ASP A 374 -14.45 -22.69 -7.61
C ASP A 374 -12.93 -22.53 -7.69
N GLU A 375 -12.18 -23.57 -7.30
CA GLU A 375 -10.71 -23.56 -7.31
C GLU A 375 -10.12 -23.25 -8.70
N GLU A 376 -10.78 -23.73 -9.78
CA GLU A 376 -10.39 -23.43 -11.16
C GLU A 376 -10.56 -21.95 -11.51
N GLU A 377 -11.62 -21.30 -11.01
CA GLU A 377 -11.90 -19.89 -11.28
C GLU A 377 -10.97 -18.98 -10.49
N ALA A 378 -10.70 -19.32 -9.23
CA ALA A 378 -9.69 -18.67 -8.41
C ALA A 378 -8.29 -18.77 -9.06
N GLN A 379 -7.94 -19.94 -9.59
CA GLN A 379 -6.70 -20.13 -10.34
C GLN A 379 -6.65 -19.22 -11.58
N ARG A 380 -7.70 -19.23 -12.41
CA ARG A 380 -7.76 -18.37 -13.62
C ARG A 380 -7.59 -16.90 -13.29
N LEU A 381 -8.15 -16.44 -12.18
CA LEU A 381 -8.00 -15.05 -11.74
C LEU A 381 -6.57 -14.72 -11.34
N HIS A 382 -5.94 -15.53 -10.50
CA HIS A 382 -4.55 -15.31 -10.10
C HIS A 382 -3.60 -15.33 -11.30
N LEU A 383 -3.83 -16.22 -12.28
CA LEU A 383 -3.07 -16.25 -13.52
C LEU A 383 -3.29 -14.99 -14.36
N ALA A 384 -4.53 -14.52 -14.51
CA ALA A 384 -4.81 -13.29 -15.25
C ALA A 384 -4.15 -12.06 -14.61
N VAL A 385 -4.18 -11.97 -13.28
CA VAL A 385 -3.51 -10.89 -12.53
C VAL A 385 -1.99 -10.99 -12.68
N ALA A 386 -1.42 -12.20 -12.62
CA ALA A 386 0.02 -12.39 -12.82
C ALA A 386 0.48 -11.99 -14.23
N ASP A 387 -0.28 -12.35 -15.26
CA ASP A 387 0.01 -11.95 -16.64
C ASP A 387 -0.11 -10.43 -16.84
N ALA A 388 -1.09 -9.79 -16.19
CA ALA A 388 -1.23 -8.33 -16.21
C ALA A 388 -0.07 -7.63 -15.49
N ALA A 389 0.35 -8.16 -14.32
CA ALA A 389 1.49 -7.65 -13.57
C ALA A 389 2.80 -7.76 -14.38
N GLN A 390 3.01 -8.89 -15.06
CA GLN A 390 4.17 -9.10 -15.90
C GLN A 390 4.18 -8.16 -17.12
N ALA A 391 3.02 -7.92 -17.74
CA ALA A 391 2.89 -6.95 -18.83
C ALA A 391 3.11 -5.50 -18.38
N ALA A 392 2.74 -5.17 -17.13
CA ALA A 392 2.96 -3.87 -16.52
C ALA A 392 4.38 -3.67 -15.97
N GLY A 393 5.24 -4.68 -15.99
CA GLY A 393 6.62 -4.58 -15.50
C GLY A 393 6.77 -4.74 -13.98
N ASP A 394 5.79 -5.33 -13.29
CA ASP A 394 5.82 -5.63 -11.85
C ASP A 394 6.04 -7.14 -11.59
N PRO A 395 7.29 -7.63 -11.67
CA PRO A 395 7.60 -9.07 -11.54
C PRO A 395 7.31 -9.65 -10.15
N GLU A 396 7.43 -8.84 -9.08
CA GLU A 396 7.25 -9.30 -7.70
C GLU A 396 5.80 -9.72 -7.41
N LEU A 397 4.84 -8.89 -7.85
CA LEU A 397 3.42 -9.22 -7.75
C LEU A 397 3.03 -10.36 -8.69
N ALA A 398 3.60 -10.40 -9.89
CA ALA A 398 3.41 -11.50 -10.81
C ALA A 398 3.80 -12.83 -10.15
N GLN A 399 4.98 -12.88 -9.53
CA GLN A 399 5.44 -14.08 -8.82
C GLN A 399 4.53 -14.46 -7.67
N THR A 400 4.11 -13.50 -6.85
CA THR A 400 3.23 -13.74 -5.70
C THR A 400 1.93 -14.41 -6.13
N HIS A 401 1.30 -13.89 -7.19
CA HIS A 401 0.06 -14.46 -7.71
C HIS A 401 0.25 -15.78 -8.46
N ILE A 402 1.41 -16.02 -9.11
CA ILE A 402 1.73 -17.34 -9.69
C ILE A 402 1.83 -18.40 -8.58
N VAL A 403 2.46 -18.07 -7.44
CA VAL A 403 2.54 -18.98 -6.29
C VAL A 403 1.16 -19.24 -5.70
N GLN A 404 0.30 -18.22 -5.58
CA GLN A 404 -1.09 -18.41 -5.15
C GLN A 404 -1.88 -19.31 -6.11
N ALA A 405 -1.73 -19.12 -7.43
CA ALA A 405 -2.36 -19.97 -8.44
C ALA A 405 -1.88 -21.44 -8.41
N LEU A 406 -0.65 -21.69 -7.92
CA LEU A 406 -0.16 -23.06 -7.69
C LEU A 406 -0.76 -23.68 -6.43
N GLN A 407 -0.99 -22.88 -5.39
CA GLN A 407 -1.56 -23.35 -4.12
C GLN A 407 -3.05 -23.70 -4.24
N THR A 408 -3.76 -23.16 -5.24
CA THR A 408 -5.15 -23.52 -5.53
C THR A 408 -5.29 -24.87 -6.23
N ILE A 409 -4.21 -25.50 -6.70
CA ILE A 409 -4.28 -26.79 -7.41
C ILE A 409 -4.44 -27.92 -6.38
N PRO A 410 -5.48 -28.77 -6.50
CA PRO A 410 -5.63 -29.95 -5.65
C PRO A 410 -4.51 -30.97 -5.87
N ALA A 411 -4.12 -31.68 -4.81
CA ALA A 411 -3.14 -32.76 -4.85
C ALA A 411 -3.44 -33.83 -5.93
N ALA A 412 -4.73 -34.09 -6.19
CA ALA A 412 -5.17 -35.04 -7.21
C ALA A 412 -4.79 -34.65 -8.65
N GLN A 413 -4.68 -33.34 -8.93
CA GLN A 413 -4.36 -32.80 -10.24
C GLN A 413 -2.90 -32.36 -10.38
N ALA A 414 -2.07 -32.58 -9.34
CA ALA A 414 -0.67 -32.15 -9.27
C ALA A 414 0.21 -32.72 -10.40
N SER A 415 -0.11 -33.91 -10.94
CA SER A 415 0.62 -34.55 -12.05
C SER A 415 0.06 -34.21 -13.44
N SER A 416 -0.95 -33.35 -13.52
CA SER A 416 -1.52 -32.93 -14.81
C SER A 416 -0.50 -32.11 -15.62
N LYS A 417 -0.66 -32.12 -16.95
CA LYS A 417 0.21 -31.35 -17.84
C LYS A 417 0.13 -29.84 -17.54
N GLU A 418 -1.06 -29.33 -17.26
CA GLU A 418 -1.28 -27.91 -16.95
C GLU A 418 -0.63 -27.50 -15.62
N ALA A 419 -0.75 -28.34 -14.58
CA ALA A 419 -0.08 -28.12 -13.31
C ALA A 419 1.46 -28.15 -13.45
N ARG A 420 1.98 -29.07 -14.27
CA ARG A 420 3.41 -29.15 -14.59
C ARG A 420 3.90 -27.87 -15.28
N ASP A 421 3.23 -27.43 -16.34
CA ASP A 421 3.62 -26.24 -17.10
C ASP A 421 3.58 -24.98 -16.19
N LEU A 422 2.58 -24.89 -15.30
CA LEU A 422 2.51 -23.82 -14.31
C LEU A 422 3.63 -23.89 -13.26
N ALA A 423 3.97 -25.09 -12.77
CA ALA A 423 5.04 -25.28 -11.81
C ALA A 423 6.41 -24.90 -12.39
N ILE A 424 6.68 -25.26 -13.66
CA ILE A 424 7.88 -24.84 -14.39
C ILE A 424 7.93 -23.31 -14.51
N ARG A 425 6.80 -22.68 -14.88
CA ARG A 425 6.70 -21.22 -14.99
C ARG A 425 7.00 -20.54 -13.65
N ALA A 426 6.40 -21.03 -12.56
CA ALA A 426 6.60 -20.47 -11.22
C ALA A 426 8.03 -20.61 -10.72
N LEU A 427 8.66 -21.76 -10.94
CA LEU A 427 10.05 -22.00 -10.54
C LEU A 427 11.02 -21.15 -11.35
N THR A 428 10.84 -21.09 -12.66
CA THR A 428 11.67 -20.26 -13.53
C THR A 428 11.58 -18.78 -13.10
N SER A 429 10.36 -18.30 -12.89
CA SER A 429 10.08 -16.95 -12.43
C SER A 429 10.71 -16.69 -11.04
N ALA A 430 10.53 -17.60 -10.07
CA ALA A 430 11.14 -17.51 -8.74
C ALA A 430 12.67 -17.46 -8.78
N LEU A 431 13.29 -18.31 -9.60
CA LEU A 431 14.74 -18.45 -9.71
C LEU A 431 15.35 -17.19 -10.36
N THR A 432 14.73 -16.69 -11.43
CA THR A 432 15.19 -15.50 -12.17
C THR A 432 14.98 -14.18 -11.42
N HIS A 433 13.96 -14.08 -10.57
CA HIS A 433 13.70 -12.85 -9.82
C HIS A 433 14.72 -12.59 -8.71
N PRO A 434 15.45 -11.44 -8.73
CA PRO A 434 16.54 -11.20 -7.80
C PRO A 434 16.09 -11.00 -6.35
N ALA A 435 14.83 -10.60 -6.11
CA ALA A 435 14.31 -10.32 -4.77
C ALA A 435 13.71 -11.56 -4.06
N VAL A 436 13.49 -12.66 -4.78
CA VAL A 436 12.81 -13.84 -4.24
C VAL A 436 13.84 -14.84 -3.72
N PHE A 437 14.00 -14.89 -2.40
CA PHE A 437 14.95 -15.80 -1.73
C PHE A 437 14.27 -16.92 -0.93
N ASP A 438 12.98 -16.77 -0.64
CA ASP A 438 12.19 -17.80 0.05
C ASP A 438 11.51 -18.73 -0.97
N PHE A 439 11.92 -19.99 -0.93
CA PHE A 439 11.37 -21.06 -1.77
C PHE A 439 10.43 -21.98 -1.00
N THR A 440 10.18 -21.73 0.29
CA THR A 440 9.31 -22.56 1.14
C THR A 440 7.91 -22.74 0.53
N PRO A 441 7.23 -21.69 0.05
CA PRO A 441 5.89 -21.82 -0.54
C PRO A 441 5.86 -22.71 -1.79
N LEU A 442 6.96 -22.73 -2.54
CA LEU A 442 7.11 -23.56 -3.74
C LEU A 442 7.38 -25.02 -3.37
N THR A 443 8.26 -25.26 -2.39
CA THR A 443 8.55 -26.62 -1.91
C THR A 443 7.35 -27.28 -1.23
N ALA A 444 6.44 -26.50 -0.65
CA ALA A 444 5.23 -27.01 0.00
C ALA A 444 4.13 -27.42 -1.00
N SER A 445 4.20 -26.99 -2.27
CA SER A 445 3.18 -27.28 -3.28
C SER A 445 3.33 -28.69 -3.86
N ASP A 446 2.24 -29.46 -3.89
CA ASP A 446 2.20 -30.82 -4.43
C ASP A 446 2.57 -30.86 -5.93
N ALA A 447 2.19 -29.84 -6.71
CA ALA A 447 2.53 -29.73 -8.12
C ALA A 447 4.05 -29.62 -8.34
N VAL A 448 4.76 -28.93 -7.45
CA VAL A 448 6.23 -28.82 -7.49
C VAL A 448 6.88 -30.13 -7.04
N GLN A 449 6.32 -30.83 -6.05
CA GLN A 449 6.80 -32.15 -5.65
C GLN A 449 6.64 -33.20 -6.76
N ALA A 450 5.57 -33.11 -7.55
CA ALA A 450 5.35 -33.98 -8.71
C ALA A 450 6.44 -33.82 -9.79
N LEU A 451 7.11 -32.66 -9.87
CA LEU A 451 8.23 -32.41 -10.79
C LEU A 451 9.41 -33.36 -10.54
N ARG A 452 9.57 -33.93 -9.34
CA ARG A 452 10.61 -34.93 -9.05
C ARG A 452 10.60 -36.10 -10.04
N SER A 453 9.42 -36.47 -10.51
CA SER A 453 9.24 -37.57 -11.47
C SER A 453 9.30 -37.14 -12.93
N SER A 454 8.97 -35.89 -13.24
CA SER A 454 8.80 -35.42 -14.61
C SER A 454 9.96 -34.54 -15.10
N ASP A 455 10.50 -33.66 -14.26
CA ASP A 455 11.68 -32.82 -14.51
C ASP A 455 12.63 -32.87 -13.30
N SER A 456 13.33 -34.00 -13.11
CA SER A 456 14.26 -34.21 -11.98
C SER A 456 15.32 -33.10 -11.88
N THR A 457 15.85 -32.64 -13.01
CA THR A 457 16.93 -31.63 -13.04
C THR A 457 16.50 -30.27 -12.48
N LEU A 458 15.26 -29.83 -12.74
CA LEU A 458 14.74 -28.57 -12.22
C LEU A 458 14.45 -28.68 -10.71
N PHE A 459 13.98 -29.84 -10.27
CA PHE A 459 13.73 -30.11 -8.86
C PHE A 459 15.05 -30.22 -8.05
N GLU A 460 16.08 -30.88 -8.59
CA GLU A 460 17.42 -30.90 -8.00
C GLU A 460 18.00 -29.49 -7.86
N LEU A 461 17.79 -28.63 -8.87
CA LEU A 461 18.18 -27.22 -8.77
C LEU A 461 17.45 -26.49 -7.62
N LEU A 462 16.16 -26.75 -7.42
CA LEU A 462 15.41 -26.20 -6.29
C LEU A 462 15.95 -26.71 -4.93
N GLU A 463 16.28 -28.00 -4.82
CA GLU A 463 16.92 -28.57 -3.62
C GLU A 463 18.26 -27.87 -3.32
N ILE A 464 19.07 -27.60 -4.35
CA ILE A 464 20.34 -26.87 -4.19
C ILE A 464 20.12 -25.45 -3.65
N PHE A 465 19.14 -24.72 -4.19
CA PHE A 465 18.86 -23.35 -3.75
C PHE A 465 18.32 -23.29 -2.32
N THR A 466 17.52 -24.27 -1.92
CA THR A 466 16.90 -24.35 -0.59
C THR A 466 17.90 -24.78 0.49
N ALA A 467 18.71 -25.81 0.25
CA ALA A 467 19.54 -26.44 1.28
C ALA A 467 21.05 -26.26 1.08
N ASP A 468 21.55 -26.30 -0.15
CA ASP A 468 22.98 -26.48 -0.43
C ASP A 468 23.74 -25.16 -0.64
N THR A 469 25.05 -25.29 -0.93
CA THR A 469 26.00 -24.18 -1.08
C THR A 469 26.41 -23.95 -2.53
N LEU A 470 27.22 -22.90 -2.75
CA LEU A 470 27.76 -22.53 -4.06
C LEU A 470 28.54 -23.68 -4.70
N ASP A 471 29.25 -24.47 -3.89
CA ASP A 471 30.03 -25.62 -4.36
C ASP A 471 29.15 -26.67 -5.04
N ALA A 472 27.98 -26.97 -4.45
CA ALA A 472 27.02 -27.91 -5.01
C ALA A 472 26.39 -27.36 -6.30
N TYR A 473 26.08 -26.07 -6.32
CA TYR A 473 25.55 -25.40 -7.51
C TYR A 473 26.53 -25.43 -8.69
N GLU A 474 27.81 -25.14 -8.45
CA GLU A 474 28.82 -25.18 -9.52
C GLU A 474 29.07 -26.61 -10.01
N ALA A 475 29.13 -27.59 -9.10
CA ALA A 475 29.20 -29.00 -9.48
C ALA A 475 28.00 -29.41 -10.35
N PHE A 476 26.80 -28.96 -9.99
CA PHE A 476 25.59 -29.21 -10.77
C PHE A 476 25.64 -28.60 -12.17
N ILE A 477 26.05 -27.33 -12.31
CA ILE A 477 26.16 -26.69 -13.65
C ILE A 477 27.18 -27.40 -14.52
N THR A 478 28.30 -27.89 -13.95
CA THR A 478 29.30 -28.63 -14.71
C THR A 478 28.78 -29.97 -15.22
N ALA A 479 27.88 -30.62 -14.47
CA ALA A 479 27.25 -31.88 -14.86
C ALA A 479 26.06 -31.67 -15.82
N THR A 480 25.27 -30.63 -15.58
CA THR A 480 24.01 -30.35 -16.28
C THR A 480 23.99 -28.88 -16.74
N PRO A 481 24.35 -28.60 -18.01
CA PRO A 481 24.32 -27.24 -18.53
C PRO A 481 22.91 -26.64 -18.47
N LEU A 482 22.81 -25.36 -18.08
CA LEU A 482 21.54 -24.63 -17.92
C LEU A 482 20.67 -24.62 -19.19
N ALA A 483 21.29 -24.70 -20.37
CA ALA A 483 20.59 -24.79 -21.65
C ALA A 483 19.77 -26.09 -21.83
N GLY A 484 20.11 -27.15 -21.09
CA GLY A 484 19.39 -28.42 -21.09
C GLY A 484 18.25 -28.50 -20.08
N ILE A 485 18.13 -27.52 -19.18
CA ILE A 485 17.10 -27.53 -18.13
C ILE A 485 15.80 -26.93 -18.70
N SER A 486 14.72 -27.71 -18.60
CA SER A 486 13.33 -27.31 -18.94
C SER A 486 13.17 -26.57 -20.29
N GLY A 487 13.94 -26.97 -21.31
CA GLY A 487 13.84 -26.38 -22.66
C GLY A 487 14.66 -25.10 -22.88
N GLY A 488 15.65 -24.82 -22.01
CA GLY A 488 16.58 -23.70 -22.17
C GLY A 488 16.08 -22.36 -21.64
N VAL A 489 15.01 -22.36 -20.85
CA VAL A 489 14.39 -21.13 -20.30
C VAL A 489 15.34 -20.40 -19.34
N LEU A 490 16.29 -21.11 -18.73
CA LEU A 490 17.28 -20.57 -17.79
C LEU A 490 18.66 -20.29 -18.43
N ALA A 491 18.80 -20.42 -19.75
CA ALA A 491 20.10 -20.29 -20.42
C ALA A 491 20.76 -18.91 -20.20
N ASP A 492 19.96 -17.84 -20.25
CA ASP A 492 20.44 -16.47 -20.09
C ASP A 492 20.58 -16.04 -18.62
N ALA A 493 20.07 -16.84 -17.68
CA ALA A 493 19.98 -16.49 -16.26
C ALA A 493 21.18 -16.93 -15.42
N GLY A 494 22.24 -17.49 -16.03
CA GLY A 494 23.35 -18.11 -15.30
C GLY A 494 24.05 -17.18 -14.29
N GLU A 495 24.35 -15.94 -14.69
CA GLU A 495 25.00 -14.97 -13.79
C GLU A 495 24.07 -14.55 -12.64
N ALA A 496 22.78 -14.31 -12.92
CA ALA A 496 21.79 -13.94 -11.91
C ALA A 496 21.61 -15.06 -10.87
N LEU A 497 21.58 -16.32 -11.31
CA LEU A 497 21.48 -17.49 -10.45
C LEU A 497 22.73 -17.67 -9.58
N GLN A 498 23.93 -17.51 -10.16
CA GLN A 498 25.17 -17.59 -9.39
C GLN A 498 25.26 -16.49 -8.34
N ASN A 499 24.89 -15.26 -8.70
CA ASN A 499 24.85 -14.13 -7.78
C ASN A 499 23.85 -14.38 -6.64
N LYS A 500 22.68 -14.93 -6.95
CA LYS A 500 21.69 -15.33 -5.93
C LYS A 500 22.23 -16.42 -5.01
N MET A 501 22.92 -17.43 -5.54
CA MET A 501 23.55 -18.48 -4.72
C MET A 501 24.64 -17.94 -3.80
N ARG A 502 25.42 -16.94 -4.24
CA ARG A 502 26.38 -16.24 -3.38
C ARG A 502 25.68 -15.55 -2.19
N LEU A 503 24.55 -14.86 -2.42
CA LEU A 503 23.80 -14.24 -1.33
C LEU A 503 23.22 -15.28 -0.34
N LEU A 504 22.66 -16.38 -0.85
CA LEU A 504 22.07 -17.46 -0.06
C LEU A 504 23.11 -18.24 0.75
N THR A 505 24.30 -18.44 0.19
CA THR A 505 25.43 -19.10 0.87
C THR A 505 25.98 -18.23 2.00
N LEU A 506 26.12 -16.92 1.79
CA LEU A 506 26.49 -16.01 2.87
C LEU A 506 25.45 -16.00 3.99
N ALA A 507 24.16 -16.00 3.66
CA ALA A 507 23.08 -16.07 4.65
C ALA A 507 23.18 -17.35 5.50
N SER A 508 23.50 -18.48 4.87
CA SER A 508 23.67 -19.77 5.57
C SER A 508 24.92 -19.83 6.42
N LEU A 509 26.02 -19.26 5.93
CA LEU A 509 27.26 -19.14 6.68
C LEU A 509 27.04 -18.28 7.94
N ALA A 510 26.33 -17.16 7.80
CA ALA A 510 25.95 -16.28 8.90
C ALA A 510 25.01 -16.97 9.91
N ALA A 511 24.06 -17.78 9.44
CA ALA A 511 23.14 -18.53 10.31
C ALA A 511 23.84 -19.67 11.07
N SER A 512 24.80 -20.36 10.43
CA SER A 512 25.53 -21.48 11.04
C SER A 512 26.59 -21.06 12.06
N THR A 513 27.01 -19.79 12.07
CA THR A 513 28.12 -19.31 12.89
C THR A 513 27.67 -18.91 14.30
N PRO A 514 28.11 -19.60 15.36
CA PRO A 514 27.66 -19.34 16.72
C PRO A 514 28.25 -18.05 17.33
N SER A 515 29.47 -17.67 16.92
CA SER A 515 30.22 -16.55 17.50
C SER A 515 29.72 -15.16 17.07
N ARG A 516 28.69 -15.09 16.20
CA ARG A 516 28.18 -13.84 15.61
C ARG A 516 29.25 -12.97 14.92
N SER A 517 30.48 -13.44 14.76
CA SER A 517 31.55 -12.76 14.01
C SER A 517 32.04 -13.65 12.89
N LEU A 518 32.11 -13.10 11.68
CA LEU A 518 32.55 -13.77 10.47
C LEU A 518 33.78 -13.07 9.88
N PRO A 519 34.96 -13.72 9.87
CA PRO A 519 36.14 -13.19 9.19
C PRO A 519 35.94 -13.08 7.68
N TYR A 520 36.48 -12.03 7.06
CA TYR A 520 36.40 -11.81 5.62
C TYR A 520 37.04 -12.95 4.82
N ALA A 521 38.11 -13.57 5.34
CA ALA A 521 38.76 -14.70 4.68
C ALA A 521 37.81 -15.90 4.50
N THR A 522 37.00 -16.19 5.51
CA THR A 522 35.99 -17.27 5.45
C THR A 522 34.89 -16.93 4.44
N ILE A 523 34.46 -15.66 4.40
CA ILE A 523 33.46 -15.18 3.44
C ILE A 523 34.01 -15.24 2.01
N ALA A 524 35.22 -14.75 1.77
CA ALA A 524 35.88 -14.77 0.47
C ALA A 524 36.05 -16.20 -0.07
N ALA A 525 36.46 -17.13 0.79
CA ALA A 525 36.59 -18.55 0.44
C ALA A 525 35.24 -19.19 0.10
N ALA A 526 34.20 -18.92 0.91
CA ALA A 526 32.86 -19.48 0.69
C ALA A 526 32.18 -18.93 -0.58
N LEU A 527 32.37 -17.64 -0.89
CA LEU A 527 31.78 -16.99 -2.05
C LEU A 527 32.61 -17.15 -3.33
N ARG A 528 33.88 -17.57 -3.21
CA ARG A 528 34.89 -17.60 -4.27
C ARG A 528 35.07 -16.24 -4.93
N VAL A 529 35.20 -15.22 -4.10
CA VAL A 529 35.32 -13.81 -4.51
C VAL A 529 36.61 -13.22 -3.91
N PRO A 530 37.30 -12.30 -4.60
CA PRO A 530 38.42 -11.56 -4.03
C PRO A 530 38.07 -10.88 -2.69
N ALA A 531 39.06 -10.78 -1.79
CA ALA A 531 38.84 -10.19 -0.46
C ALA A 531 38.37 -8.72 -0.51
N GLU A 532 38.70 -7.99 -1.58
CA GLU A 532 38.28 -6.61 -1.85
C GLU A 532 36.77 -6.47 -2.13
N ASP A 533 36.18 -7.48 -2.76
CA ASP A 533 34.77 -7.46 -3.14
C ASP A 533 33.84 -7.98 -2.03
N VAL A 534 34.39 -8.57 -0.96
CA VAL A 534 33.61 -9.13 0.16
C VAL A 534 32.65 -8.09 0.75
N GLU A 535 33.10 -6.84 0.90
CA GLU A 535 32.28 -5.78 1.47
C GLU A 535 31.04 -5.49 0.62
N LYS A 536 31.20 -5.48 -0.71
CA LYS A 536 30.09 -5.32 -1.66
C LYS A 536 29.05 -6.43 -1.48
N TRP A 537 29.49 -7.68 -1.41
CA TRP A 537 28.60 -8.83 -1.23
C TRP A 537 27.88 -8.84 0.11
N VAL A 538 28.56 -8.42 1.18
CA VAL A 538 27.93 -8.26 2.50
C VAL A 538 26.87 -7.16 2.45
N ILE A 539 27.17 -6.01 1.83
CA ILE A 539 26.21 -4.90 1.67
C ILE A 539 24.98 -5.35 0.86
N ASP A 540 25.18 -6.04 -0.26
CA ASP A 540 24.08 -6.50 -1.11
C ASP A 540 23.24 -7.57 -0.39
N THR A 541 23.84 -8.40 0.46
CA THR A 541 23.12 -9.36 1.32
C THR A 541 22.30 -8.68 2.41
N ILE A 542 22.80 -7.55 2.94
CA ILE A 542 22.05 -6.71 3.90
C ILE A 542 20.88 -6.02 3.20
N ARG A 543 21.10 -5.46 1.99
CA ARG A 543 20.04 -4.84 1.17
C ARG A 543 18.95 -5.82 0.80
N ALA A 544 19.32 -7.07 0.54
CA ALA A 544 18.38 -8.17 0.30
C ALA A 544 17.60 -8.61 1.56
N GLY A 545 17.94 -8.10 2.76
CA GLY A 545 17.28 -8.44 4.02
C GLY A 545 17.61 -9.84 4.56
N LEU A 546 18.57 -10.53 3.96
CA LEU A 546 18.98 -11.88 4.33
C LEU A 546 19.80 -11.91 5.63
N VAL A 547 20.60 -10.86 5.86
CA VAL A 547 21.45 -10.74 7.05
C VAL A 547 21.43 -9.29 7.52
N GLU A 548 21.46 -9.07 8.84
CA GLU A 548 21.67 -7.76 9.46
C GLU A 548 22.93 -7.82 10.29
N GLY A 549 23.78 -6.81 10.20
CA GLY A 549 25.07 -6.83 10.86
C GLY A 549 25.82 -5.50 10.74
N LYS A 550 26.97 -5.44 11.40
CA LYS A 550 27.92 -4.33 11.31
C LYS A 550 29.23 -4.82 10.72
N LEU A 551 29.77 -4.03 9.79
CA LEU A 551 31.03 -4.31 9.14
C LEU A 551 32.18 -3.68 9.93
N SER A 552 33.25 -4.44 10.21
CA SER A 552 34.45 -3.96 10.90
C SER A 552 35.65 -4.08 9.97
N GLN A 553 35.89 -3.04 9.18
CA GLN A 553 36.98 -3.02 8.20
C GLN A 553 38.36 -3.19 8.85
N LEU A 554 38.62 -2.53 9.99
CA LEU A 554 39.89 -2.64 10.73
C LEU A 554 40.20 -4.07 11.20
N ARG A 555 39.16 -4.83 11.56
CA ARG A 555 39.30 -6.22 12.01
C ARG A 555 39.13 -7.23 10.87
N SER A 556 38.73 -6.77 9.68
CA SER A 556 38.35 -7.63 8.56
C SER A 556 37.32 -8.69 8.99
N GLU A 557 36.32 -8.25 9.75
CA GLU A 557 35.27 -9.08 10.32
C GLU A 557 33.88 -8.46 10.10
N PHE A 558 32.89 -9.31 9.87
CA PHE A 558 31.48 -8.98 9.80
C PHE A 558 30.76 -9.48 11.04
N LEU A 559 30.23 -8.55 11.84
CA LEU A 559 29.46 -8.87 13.05
C LEU A 559 27.99 -9.04 12.69
N VAL A 560 27.49 -10.26 12.81
CA VAL A 560 26.11 -10.66 12.51
C VAL A 560 25.20 -10.37 13.71
N HIS A 561 24.15 -9.58 13.49
CA HIS A 561 23.08 -9.35 14.46
C HIS A 561 21.90 -10.31 14.24
N ARG A 562 21.48 -10.49 12.99
CA ARG A 562 20.40 -11.39 12.56
C ARG A 562 20.79 -12.06 11.25
N ALA A 563 20.47 -13.34 11.11
CA ALA A 563 20.57 -14.05 9.83
C ALA A 563 19.27 -14.79 9.56
N THR A 564 18.83 -14.79 8.32
CA THR A 564 17.65 -15.52 7.85
C THR A 564 18.01 -16.98 7.59
N TYR A 565 17.22 -17.90 8.13
CA TYR A 565 17.35 -19.34 7.85
C TYR A 565 16.59 -19.68 6.57
N ARG A 566 17.26 -20.30 5.61
CA ARG A 566 16.63 -20.74 4.34
C ARG A 566 15.63 -21.87 4.53
N VAL A 567 15.95 -22.82 5.41
CA VAL A 567 15.06 -23.91 5.82
C VAL A 567 14.85 -23.82 7.32
N PHE A 568 13.60 -23.69 7.74
CA PHE A 568 13.22 -23.67 9.14
C PHE A 568 12.49 -24.97 9.50
N GLY A 569 13.22 -25.91 10.09
CA GLY A 569 12.71 -27.23 10.45
C GLY A 569 12.67 -27.46 11.96
N GLU A 570 12.49 -28.72 12.34
CA GLU A 570 12.38 -29.15 13.74
C GLU A 570 13.61 -28.82 14.58
N LYS A 571 14.82 -28.93 13.99
CA LYS A 571 16.08 -28.60 14.68
C LYS A 571 16.11 -27.13 15.12
N GLN A 572 15.68 -26.23 14.25
CA GLN A 572 15.59 -24.79 14.54
C GLN A 572 14.50 -24.51 15.59
N TRP A 573 13.36 -25.20 15.51
CA TRP A 573 12.32 -25.13 16.54
C TRP A 573 12.82 -25.58 17.93
N ALA A 574 13.59 -26.66 17.99
CA ALA A 574 14.19 -27.15 19.23
C ALA A 574 15.18 -26.13 19.82
N GLU A 575 15.96 -25.45 18.99
CA GLU A 575 16.86 -24.38 19.43
C GLU A 575 16.08 -23.17 19.98
N VAL A 576 15.03 -22.73 19.28
CA VAL A 576 14.16 -21.62 19.74
C VAL A 576 13.51 -21.97 21.07
N GLN A 577 12.98 -23.19 21.21
CA GLN A 577 12.43 -23.67 22.47
C GLN A 577 13.47 -23.65 23.59
N GLY A 578 14.70 -24.09 23.33
CA GLY A 578 15.80 -24.05 24.29
C GLY A 578 16.10 -22.62 24.76
N ARG A 579 16.23 -21.67 23.83
CA ARG A 579 16.48 -20.25 24.13
C ARG A 579 15.33 -19.61 24.91
N LEU A 580 14.08 -19.88 24.53
CA LEU A 580 12.89 -19.41 25.25
C LEU A 580 12.82 -19.96 26.67
N MET A 581 13.21 -21.22 26.88
CA MET A 581 13.24 -21.83 28.22
C MET A 581 14.31 -21.19 29.11
N VAL A 582 15.48 -20.85 28.56
CA VAL A 582 16.51 -20.09 29.29
C VAL A 582 16.00 -18.70 29.64
N TRP A 583 15.37 -18.00 28.69
CA TRP A 583 14.83 -16.66 28.93
C TRP A 583 13.71 -16.68 29.97
N ARG A 584 12.81 -17.66 29.90
CA ARG A 584 11.77 -17.90 30.90
C ARG A 584 12.36 -18.06 32.30
N ARG A 585 13.36 -18.94 32.47
CA ARG A 585 14.03 -19.13 33.76
C ARG A 585 14.68 -17.84 34.26
N SER A 586 15.31 -17.07 33.37
CA SER A 586 15.91 -15.78 33.73
C SER A 586 14.85 -14.78 34.22
N LEU A 587 13.70 -14.69 33.56
CA LEU A 587 12.60 -13.81 33.99
C LEU A 587 11.98 -14.25 35.31
N GLU A 588 11.83 -15.56 35.50
CA GLU A 588 11.37 -16.15 36.78
C GLU A 588 12.35 -15.82 37.92
N ASN A 589 13.66 -15.89 37.66
CA ASN A 589 14.70 -15.50 38.62
C ASN A 589 14.63 -14.00 38.95
N VAL A 590 14.51 -13.12 37.95
CA VAL A 590 14.38 -11.67 38.17
C VAL A 590 13.12 -11.36 38.97
N LEU A 591 12.00 -12.01 38.66
CA LEU A 591 10.75 -11.87 39.42
C LEU A 591 10.93 -12.35 40.87
N GLY A 592 11.66 -13.44 41.07
CA GLY A 592 12.04 -13.95 42.38
C GLY A 592 12.82 -12.91 43.17
N VAL A 593 13.89 -12.35 42.59
CA VAL A 593 14.70 -11.30 43.21
C VAL A 593 13.84 -10.08 43.56
N LEU A 594 13.00 -9.59 42.65
CA LEU A 594 12.12 -8.45 42.90
C LEU A 594 11.11 -8.71 44.04
N ARG A 595 10.56 -9.93 44.12
CA ARG A 595 9.67 -10.31 45.24
C ARG A 595 10.43 -10.32 46.56
N THR A 596 11.61 -10.95 46.60
CA THR A 596 12.43 -11.00 47.80
C THR A 596 12.90 -9.62 48.27
N GLU A 597 13.26 -8.74 47.34
CA GLU A 597 13.66 -7.36 47.64
C GLU A 597 12.47 -6.54 48.15
N ARG A 598 11.28 -6.71 47.56
CA ARG A 598 10.06 -6.08 48.06
C ARG A 598 9.73 -6.55 49.49
N GLU A 599 9.81 -7.84 49.75
CA GLU A 599 9.58 -8.38 51.09
C GLU A 599 10.62 -7.92 52.10
N ARG A 600 11.89 -7.81 51.70
CA ARG A 600 12.97 -7.26 52.53
C ARG A 600 12.70 -5.80 52.87
N PHE A 601 12.36 -4.96 51.89
CA PHE A 601 12.03 -3.55 52.11
C PHE A 601 10.84 -3.39 53.06
N VAL A 602 9.77 -4.19 52.90
CA VAL A 602 8.63 -4.18 53.82
C VAL A 602 9.05 -4.59 55.23
N ARG A 603 9.90 -5.61 55.38
CA ARG A 603 10.39 -6.04 56.69
C ARG A 603 11.28 -4.98 57.35
N GLU A 604 12.20 -4.38 56.62
CA GLU A 604 13.09 -3.32 57.10
C GLU A 604 12.31 -2.05 57.47
N SER A 605 11.32 -1.65 56.68
CA SER A 605 10.43 -0.52 57.00
C SER A 605 9.57 -0.76 58.24
N LEU A 606 9.04 -1.98 58.42
CA LEU A 606 8.34 -2.35 59.66
C LEU A 606 9.27 -2.35 60.87
N GLN A 607 10.50 -2.86 60.73
CA GLN A 607 11.51 -2.83 61.79
C GLN A 607 11.96 -1.40 62.13
N ALA A 608 12.12 -0.53 61.13
CA ALA A 608 12.44 0.88 61.32
C ALA A 608 11.29 1.64 62.00
N ALA A 609 10.03 1.34 61.64
CA ALA A 609 8.86 1.91 62.29
C ALA A 609 8.76 1.49 63.77
N ALA A 610 8.96 0.19 64.07
CA ALA A 610 8.97 -0.32 65.44
C ALA A 610 10.11 0.30 66.28
N ALA A 611 11.31 0.43 65.72
CA ALA A 611 12.44 1.06 66.40
C ALA A 611 12.22 2.57 66.65
N ALA A 612 11.53 3.27 65.73
CA ALA A 612 11.15 4.67 65.91
C ALA A 612 10.09 4.84 67.00
N GLU A 613 9.14 3.90 67.11
CA GLU A 613 8.10 3.89 68.13
C GLU A 613 8.67 3.59 69.53
N GLU A 614 9.59 2.63 69.66
CA GLU A 614 10.34 2.38 70.90
C GLU A 614 11.20 3.59 71.31
N ALA A 615 11.85 4.26 70.36
CA ALA A 615 12.61 5.48 70.62
C ALA A 615 11.72 6.68 71.04
N ALA A 616 10.47 6.72 70.58
CA ALA A 616 9.49 7.73 70.99
C ALA A 616 8.95 7.45 72.40
N GLN A 617 8.69 6.19 72.75
CA GLN A 617 8.27 5.79 74.10
C GLN A 617 9.39 5.92 75.14
N GLY A 618 10.65 5.67 74.75
CA GLY A 618 11.82 5.91 75.61
C GLY A 618 12.03 7.38 76.01
N LYS A 619 11.58 8.33 75.18
CA LYS A 619 11.64 9.77 75.48
C LYS A 619 10.51 10.27 76.39
N SER A 620 9.41 9.53 76.57
CA SER A 620 8.35 9.92 77.51
C SER A 620 8.64 9.52 78.96
N ASN A 621 9.53 8.55 79.18
CA ASN A 621 9.92 8.09 80.52
C ASN A 621 11.13 8.84 81.14
N ASP A 622 11.81 9.72 80.39
CA ASP A 622 12.96 10.52 80.88
C ASP A 622 12.55 11.95 81.33
N LYS A 623 11.32 12.13 81.82
CA LYS A 623 10.85 13.39 82.43
C LYS A 623 10.44 13.27 83.90
N GLY A 624 10.81 12.18 84.57
CA GLY A 624 10.31 11.85 85.89
C GLY A 624 11.26 11.09 86.81
N ASN A 625 12.57 11.39 86.85
CA ASN A 625 13.32 11.27 88.11
C ASN A 625 14.71 11.91 88.02
N LYS A 626 14.90 13.03 88.73
CA LYS A 626 16.18 13.68 88.92
C LYS A 626 16.46 13.76 90.41
N SER A 627 17.09 12.74 90.99
CA SER A 627 17.85 12.85 92.25
C SER A 627 18.60 11.55 92.57
N GLY A 628 19.89 11.65 92.93
CA GLY A 628 20.57 10.60 93.70
C GLY A 628 21.85 10.04 93.10
N ASP A 629 22.95 10.63 93.53
CA ASP A 629 24.37 10.32 93.32
C ASP A 629 24.82 8.86 93.63
N ARG A 630 26.01 8.50 93.09
CA ARG A 630 26.98 7.44 93.47
C ARG A 630 26.96 6.01 92.87
N ARG A 631 28.02 5.81 92.05
CA ARG A 631 29.12 4.80 92.15
C ARG A 631 29.02 3.41 91.49
N GLN A 632 30.18 3.07 90.89
CA GLN A 632 30.81 1.76 90.57
C GLN A 632 30.44 1.10 89.22
N ARG A 633 31.37 1.06 88.23
CA ARG A 633 32.53 0.13 88.04
C ARG A 633 32.05 -1.10 87.23
N HIS A 634 32.62 -1.63 86.13
CA HIS A 634 33.85 -1.63 85.31
C HIS A 634 33.37 -1.84 83.84
N GLY A 635 34.07 -1.58 82.73
CA GLY A 635 35.50 -1.63 82.45
C GLY A 635 35.92 -2.97 81.82
N ASN A 636 35.61 -3.21 80.53
CA ASN A 636 36.36 -3.98 79.50
C ASN A 636 35.43 -4.55 78.41
N ASN A 637 35.62 -4.19 77.14
CA ASN A 637 36.44 -5.00 76.23
C ASN A 637 36.68 -4.30 74.88
N GLN A 638 37.94 -4.28 74.47
CA GLN A 638 38.43 -3.97 73.13
C GLN A 638 38.12 -5.11 72.15
N GLN A 639 37.92 -4.77 70.87
CA GLN A 639 38.55 -5.37 69.67
C GLN A 639 37.69 -5.00 68.44
N SER A 640 38.10 -4.01 67.65
CA SER A 640 39.11 -4.03 66.58
C SER A 640 38.44 -4.13 65.21
N GLN A 641 38.43 -2.99 64.53
CA GLN A 641 38.14 -2.83 63.11
C GLN A 641 39.13 -3.65 62.28
N GLN A 642 38.63 -4.37 61.29
CA GLN A 642 39.37 -4.66 60.08
C GLN A 642 38.46 -4.46 58.86
N GLN A 643 38.87 -3.51 58.03
CA GLN A 643 38.40 -3.26 56.67
C GLN A 643 38.69 -4.47 55.80
N GLN A 644 37.72 -4.84 54.95
CA GLN A 644 37.99 -5.58 53.72
C GLN A 644 37.33 -4.83 52.56
N GLN A 645 38.20 -4.36 51.66
CA GLN A 645 37.89 -3.87 50.32
C GLN A 645 37.35 -5.01 49.44
N PRO A 646 36.48 -4.72 48.44
CA PRO A 646 36.19 -5.65 47.38
C PRO A 646 37.32 -5.63 46.31
N GLN A 647 37.87 -6.81 46.04
CA GLN A 647 38.85 -7.07 44.98
C GLN A 647 38.15 -7.22 43.63
N GLU A 648 38.64 -6.50 42.62
CA GLU A 648 38.51 -6.85 41.20
C GLU A 648 39.00 -8.28 40.95
N VAL A 649 38.23 -9.07 40.21
CA VAL A 649 38.76 -10.23 39.48
C VAL A 649 38.29 -10.14 38.04
N ALA A 650 39.31 -10.14 37.19
CA ALA A 650 39.28 -9.97 35.76
C ALA A 650 38.55 -11.12 35.04
N ALA A 651 38.03 -10.75 33.87
CA ALA A 651 37.68 -11.65 32.79
C ALA A 651 38.90 -12.48 32.33
N ALA A 652 38.67 -13.76 32.08
CA ALA A 652 39.50 -14.58 31.21
C ALA A 652 38.61 -15.65 30.54
N GLU A 653 38.67 -15.63 29.20
CA GLU A 653 38.40 -16.66 28.19
C GLU A 653 37.00 -17.28 28.04
#